data_AF-A0A925ZWW5-F1
#
_entry.id   AF-A0A925ZWW5-F1
#
_cell.length_a   1.000
_cell.length_b   1.000
_cell.length_c   1.000
_cell.angle_alpha   90.00
_cell.angle_beta   90.00
_cell.angle_gamma   90.00
#
_symmetry.space_group_name_H-M   'P 1'
#
loop_
_entity.id
_entity.type
_entity.pdbx_description
1 polymer ?
#
loop_
_entity_poly.entity_id
_entity_poly.type
_entity_poly.pdbx_seq_one_letter_code
_entity_poly.pdbx_strand_id
1 'polypeptide(L)'
;MTRQTIVRFACALATTVFTVELTGCAYTHTERLTKYDLSRGYRFDSLPLSGNTPSRNSDEIFVVLAFSGGGTRAAAMSYGVLAQLRQVKFHYDDVGDSTTVCTPQESPRCKAMERSLLDEVDVISSVSGGSFTSAYYALYGDSIFNRQSTFQENFLYHRVQSDLVRQMVYYPRNWQRLQSRIEIAADYHAKNIFGDVTFAALERRPRPYLILNATDASTGGRFEFSQEQFDLLCADLSKTQVARGVASSSAFPVLLNSLTIDSYNAQGGCGYRVPQWETDALKDSLRNSVRYRRALQQRAYRDSSRKHLHVLDGGLADNLGLRGVLQSMSSIDQPDDRLPDGRRIMGGWSLLRRMQLQPIKRVIVITVDARTNHPKTWDAKAAGPGIVKVVDAAAGIPMGNFTSETIELMRAAVRERADDFDGVPSFHGVSLSLDDVVPDAERSMLNASGTNFELPEFLVNCLMSRSARLLRDGRVINAVDSVVPFAQFVGNVLKGTVGSADVPSPADCGEDAGKRSIKATSHTIDLALKYNVSRANPGEIDEHQGIGLDLRVAKPNGLGATFGVTMPAFGVPATLNGTSFTLGRVRLYGLLGGVVLSRHFGAVELSSGVSAGYAFGSFRTSGQARSVFADQGIADTRTRATSTWLAKPNISLWYSLTGKLAATVSTSYLMARPVLKFDGINPLADRSLQVNALQVSAGIGYRIF
;
A
#
# COMPACT_ATOMS: atom_id res chain seq x y z
N MET A 1 16.06 42.08 31.34
CA MET A 1 16.45 40.65 31.22
C MET A 1 17.65 40.56 30.30
N THR A 2 18.78 40.05 30.79
CA THR A 2 20.04 39.98 30.06
C THR A 2 20.03 38.85 29.02
N ARG A 3 20.73 39.04 27.91
CA ARG A 3 20.82 38.12 26.74
C ARG A 3 21.19 36.68 27.14
N GLN A 4 21.92 36.52 28.25
CA GLN A 4 22.28 35.21 28.84
C GLN A 4 21.10 34.46 29.46
N THR A 5 20.11 35.15 30.03
CA THR A 5 18.93 34.51 30.64
C THR A 5 18.01 33.94 29.57
N ILE A 6 17.89 34.62 28.43
CA ILE A 6 17.08 34.18 27.27
C ILE A 6 17.72 32.95 26.60
N VAL A 7 19.05 32.93 26.45
CA VAL A 7 19.78 31.78 25.88
C VAL A 7 19.71 30.56 26.81
N ARG A 8 19.82 30.75 28.14
CA ARG A 8 19.66 29.65 29.11
C ARG A 8 18.23 29.12 29.16
N PHE A 9 17.22 29.98 29.08
CA PHE A 9 15.83 29.54 28.97
C PHE A 9 15.53 28.82 27.66
N ALA A 10 16.08 29.29 26.53
CA ALA A 10 15.92 28.65 25.22
C ALA A 10 16.65 27.29 25.14
N CYS A 11 17.86 27.18 25.70
CA CYS A 11 18.57 25.90 25.80
C CYS A 11 17.87 24.94 26.75
N ALA A 12 17.35 25.40 27.89
CA ALA A 12 16.57 24.59 28.82
C ALA A 12 15.25 24.12 28.20
N LEU A 13 14.52 24.99 27.49
CA LEU A 13 13.31 24.61 26.76
C LEU A 13 13.62 23.62 25.63
N ALA A 14 14.72 23.81 24.89
CA ALA A 14 15.15 22.89 23.84
C ALA A 14 15.57 21.52 24.40
N THR A 15 16.23 21.47 25.56
CA THR A 15 16.57 20.19 26.22
C THR A 15 15.36 19.54 26.88
N THR A 16 14.41 20.30 27.42
CA THR A 16 13.18 19.74 28.00
C THR A 16 12.23 19.24 26.91
N VAL A 17 12.15 19.92 25.76
CA VAL A 17 11.43 19.44 24.57
C VAL A 17 12.12 18.20 23.99
N PHE A 18 13.45 18.14 23.92
CA PHE A 18 14.16 16.93 23.43
C PHE A 18 14.11 15.72 24.39
N THR A 19 14.01 15.95 25.70
CA THR A 19 14.01 14.86 26.70
C THR A 19 12.63 14.27 26.96
N VAL A 20 11.55 15.01 26.68
CA VAL A 20 10.17 14.51 26.80
C VAL A 20 9.75 13.67 25.57
N GLU A 21 10.51 13.67 24.46
CA GLU A 21 10.22 12.84 23.28
C GLU A 21 10.74 11.39 23.35
N LEU A 22 11.49 11.01 24.41
CA LEU A 22 12.22 9.73 24.47
C LEU A 22 11.45 8.55 25.11
N THR A 23 10.14 8.68 25.33
CA THR A 23 9.35 7.61 25.99
C THR A 23 8.15 7.11 25.18
N GLY A 24 8.03 7.47 23.91
CA GLY A 24 7.05 6.83 23.02
C GLY A 24 7.42 5.37 22.79
N CYS A 25 6.55 4.42 23.19
CA CYS A 25 6.74 3.00 22.88
C CYS A 25 7.02 2.82 21.39
N ALA A 26 8.17 2.23 21.07
CA ALA A 26 8.64 2.05 19.70
C ALA A 26 7.78 1.08 18.88
N TYR A 27 6.86 0.33 19.50
CA TYR A 27 5.86 -0.52 18.84
C TYR A 27 4.77 -0.93 19.85
N THR A 28 3.69 -1.54 19.37
CA THR A 28 2.59 -2.04 20.20
C THR A 28 2.92 -3.43 20.74
N HIS A 29 2.90 -3.61 22.06
CA HIS A 29 3.18 -4.93 22.64
C HIS A 29 2.07 -5.94 22.29
N THR A 30 2.46 -7.18 21.97
CA THR A 30 1.50 -8.28 21.81
C THR A 30 1.21 -8.85 23.18
N GLU A 31 -0.05 -8.97 23.58
CA GLU A 31 -0.43 -9.50 24.90
C GLU A 31 0.08 -10.91 25.15
N ARG A 32 0.38 -11.23 26.42
CA ARG A 32 0.86 -12.56 26.82
C ARG A 32 -0.28 -13.57 26.86
N LEU A 33 -0.06 -14.75 26.28
CA LEU A 33 -0.95 -15.89 26.47
C LEU A 33 -0.79 -16.44 27.89
N THR A 34 -1.86 -16.42 28.67
CA THR A 34 -1.81 -16.86 30.08
C THR A 34 -1.58 -18.37 30.19
N LYS A 35 -2.23 -19.17 29.34
CA LYS A 35 -2.13 -20.64 29.35
C LYS A 35 -2.38 -21.18 27.94
N TYR A 36 -1.54 -22.12 27.52
CA TYR A 36 -1.77 -22.92 26.32
C TYR A 36 -2.95 -23.88 26.52
N ASP A 37 -3.93 -23.81 25.62
CA ASP A 37 -5.15 -24.63 25.63
C ASP A 37 -5.58 -24.92 24.17
N LEU A 38 -5.58 -26.20 23.79
CA LEU A 38 -6.01 -26.62 22.45
C LEU A 38 -7.53 -26.57 22.26
N SER A 39 -8.32 -26.48 23.34
CA SER A 39 -9.79 -26.45 23.27
C SER A 39 -10.38 -25.07 23.00
N ARG A 40 -9.53 -24.03 22.91
CA ARG A 40 -9.95 -22.63 22.81
C ARG A 40 -9.13 -21.88 21.77
N GLY A 41 -9.63 -20.71 21.38
CA GLY A 41 -8.95 -19.77 20.51
C GLY A 41 -9.35 -19.93 19.04
N TYR A 42 -8.76 -19.09 18.20
CA TYR A 42 -9.09 -19.04 16.78
C TYR A 42 -8.46 -20.22 16.02
N ARG A 43 -9.13 -21.38 16.07
CA ARG A 43 -8.71 -22.64 15.46
C ARG A 43 -9.74 -23.13 14.45
N PHE A 44 -9.28 -23.76 13.37
CA PHE A 44 -10.13 -24.25 12.29
C PHE A 44 -11.26 -25.18 12.78
N ASP A 45 -10.92 -26.15 13.64
CA ASP A 45 -11.86 -27.15 14.15
C ASP A 45 -12.87 -26.58 15.16
N SER A 46 -12.61 -25.38 15.68
CA SER A 46 -13.48 -24.69 16.65
C SER A 46 -14.44 -23.69 15.99
N LEU A 47 -14.25 -23.39 14.70
CA LEU A 47 -15.13 -22.46 14.00
C LEU A 47 -16.52 -23.06 13.79
N PRO A 48 -17.60 -22.29 14.03
CA PRO A 48 -18.95 -22.69 13.66
C PRO A 48 -19.02 -23.02 12.15
N LEU A 49 -19.67 -24.13 11.80
CA LEU A 49 -20.01 -24.41 10.40
C LEU A 49 -21.12 -23.45 9.93
N SER A 50 -22.10 -23.18 10.79
CA SER A 50 -23.22 -22.28 10.50
C SER A 50 -23.42 -21.20 11.57
N GLY A 51 -24.01 -20.07 11.15
CA GLY A 51 -24.48 -19.00 12.04
C GLY A 51 -26.00 -19.06 12.23
N ASN A 52 -26.64 -17.90 12.48
CA ASN A 52 -28.11 -17.77 12.55
C ASN A 52 -28.82 -17.74 11.16
N THR A 53 -28.10 -18.07 10.10
CA THR A 53 -28.56 -18.18 8.70
C THR A 53 -28.41 -19.64 8.24
N PRO A 54 -29.00 -20.07 7.10
CA PRO A 54 -28.78 -21.42 6.57
C PRO A 54 -27.29 -21.75 6.55
N SER A 55 -26.94 -23.01 6.81
CA SER A 55 -25.55 -23.46 6.93
C SER A 55 -24.71 -23.01 5.73
N ARG A 56 -23.68 -22.23 6.02
CA ARG A 56 -22.53 -22.10 5.14
C ARG A 56 -21.72 -23.40 5.26
N ASN A 57 -21.11 -23.83 4.16
CA ASN A 57 -20.29 -25.03 4.05
C ASN A 57 -21.06 -26.35 4.26
N SER A 58 -20.89 -27.26 3.31
CA SER A 58 -21.28 -28.67 3.40
C SER A 58 -20.13 -29.50 3.99
N ASP A 59 -20.44 -30.70 4.48
CA ASP A 59 -19.40 -31.64 4.93
C ASP A 59 -18.69 -32.36 3.76
N GLU A 60 -19.25 -32.27 2.55
CA GLU A 60 -18.74 -32.95 1.35
C GLU A 60 -17.83 -32.11 0.46
N ILE A 61 -18.00 -30.78 0.44
CA ILE A 61 -17.26 -29.88 -0.44
C ILE A 61 -16.33 -29.03 0.43
N PHE A 62 -15.03 -29.10 0.14
CA PHE A 62 -14.02 -28.32 0.83
C PHE A 62 -13.37 -27.32 -0.13
N VAL A 63 -13.57 -26.01 0.08
CA VAL A 63 -13.03 -24.97 -0.82
C VAL A 63 -11.95 -24.14 -0.12
N VAL A 64 -10.77 -24.07 -0.76
CA VAL A 64 -9.65 -23.24 -0.33
C VAL A 64 -9.39 -22.13 -1.34
N LEU A 65 -9.32 -20.89 -0.86
CA LEU A 65 -8.86 -19.74 -1.63
C LEU A 65 -7.44 -19.37 -1.21
N ALA A 66 -6.58 -19.13 -2.18
CA ALA A 66 -5.21 -18.68 -2.01
C ALA A 66 -5.00 -17.36 -2.78
N PHE A 67 -4.95 -16.24 -2.06
CA PHE A 67 -4.90 -14.89 -2.65
C PHE A 67 -3.51 -14.27 -2.48
N SER A 68 -2.90 -13.93 -3.62
CA SER A 68 -1.54 -13.41 -3.63
C SER A 68 -1.37 -11.96 -3.17
N GLY A 69 -0.11 -11.56 -3.02
CA GLY A 69 0.28 -10.17 -2.84
C GLY A 69 0.23 -9.32 -4.11
N GLY A 70 0.44 -8.01 -3.95
CA GLY A 70 0.37 -7.05 -5.07
C GLY A 70 -0.42 -5.76 -4.78
N GLY A 71 -0.62 -5.40 -3.51
CA GLY A 71 -1.28 -4.15 -3.11
C GLY A 71 -2.76 -4.09 -3.53
N THR A 72 -3.26 -2.90 -3.85
CA THR A 72 -4.67 -2.68 -4.26
C THR A 72 -5.06 -3.52 -5.47
N ARG A 73 -4.11 -3.87 -6.35
CA ARG A 73 -4.39 -4.74 -7.49
C ARG A 73 -4.82 -6.13 -7.06
N ALA A 74 -4.03 -6.75 -6.18
CA ALA A 74 -4.31 -8.09 -5.70
C ALA A 74 -5.63 -8.13 -4.92
N ALA A 75 -5.94 -7.07 -4.17
CA ALA A 75 -7.22 -6.94 -3.49
C ALA A 75 -8.41 -6.84 -4.47
N ALA A 76 -8.30 -6.02 -5.51
CA ALA A 76 -9.32 -5.87 -6.55
C ALA A 76 -9.53 -7.18 -7.34
N MET A 77 -8.44 -7.88 -7.66
CA MET A 77 -8.49 -9.20 -8.31
C MET A 77 -9.19 -10.24 -7.41
N SER A 78 -8.80 -10.29 -6.14
CA SER A 78 -9.42 -11.17 -5.13
C SER A 78 -10.92 -10.86 -4.96
N TYR A 79 -11.28 -9.57 -4.94
CA TYR A 79 -12.67 -9.12 -4.83
C TYR A 79 -13.50 -9.61 -6.02
N GLY A 80 -13.00 -9.44 -7.25
CA GLY A 80 -13.70 -9.90 -8.46
C GLY A 80 -13.92 -11.42 -8.47
N VAL A 81 -12.95 -12.19 -7.96
CA VAL A 81 -13.08 -13.65 -7.79
C VAL A 81 -14.15 -13.99 -6.76
N LEU A 82 -14.17 -13.35 -5.57
CA LEU A 82 -15.24 -13.56 -4.59
C LEU A 82 -16.62 -13.20 -5.18
N ALA A 83 -16.71 -12.11 -5.93
CA ALA A 83 -17.95 -11.67 -6.56
C ALA A 83 -18.44 -12.69 -7.60
N GLN A 84 -17.53 -13.32 -8.35
CA GLN A 84 -17.87 -14.37 -9.31
C GLN A 84 -18.24 -15.68 -8.63
N LEU A 85 -17.55 -16.09 -7.55
CA LEU A 85 -17.91 -17.29 -6.78
C LEU A 85 -19.33 -17.23 -6.22
N ARG A 86 -19.79 -16.03 -5.83
CA ARG A 86 -21.17 -15.78 -5.40
C ARG A 86 -22.21 -16.11 -6.49
N GLN A 87 -21.82 -16.05 -7.76
CA GLN A 87 -22.65 -16.33 -8.94
C GLN A 87 -22.55 -17.77 -9.44
N VAL A 88 -21.71 -18.60 -8.81
CA VAL A 88 -21.67 -20.04 -9.07
C VAL A 88 -22.68 -20.69 -8.15
N LYS A 89 -23.84 -21.06 -8.67
CA LYS A 89 -24.99 -21.56 -7.88
C LYS A 89 -25.22 -23.04 -8.11
N PHE A 90 -25.50 -23.79 -7.06
CA PHE A 90 -25.86 -25.21 -7.11
C PHE A 90 -26.79 -25.56 -5.95
N HIS A 91 -27.34 -26.78 -5.96
CA HIS A 91 -28.26 -27.25 -4.93
C HIS A 91 -27.63 -28.40 -4.15
N TYR A 92 -27.66 -28.30 -2.82
CA TYR A 92 -27.11 -29.29 -1.90
C TYR A 92 -28.15 -29.70 -0.86
N ASP A 93 -28.35 -31.01 -0.67
CA ASP A 93 -29.32 -31.56 0.28
C ASP A 93 -28.60 -32.01 1.56
N ASP A 94 -28.93 -31.41 2.71
CA ASP A 94 -28.34 -31.82 4.00
C ASP A 94 -28.92 -33.17 4.51
N VAL A 95 -29.99 -33.68 3.90
CA VAL A 95 -30.69 -34.93 4.29
C VAL A 95 -30.40 -36.08 3.32
N GLY A 96 -29.83 -35.80 2.15
CA GLY A 96 -29.53 -36.76 1.09
C GLY A 96 -28.10 -36.63 0.61
N ASP A 97 -27.39 -37.75 0.57
CA ASP A 97 -25.96 -37.86 0.26
C ASP A 97 -25.67 -37.57 -1.24
N SER A 98 -25.85 -36.34 -1.76
CA SER A 98 -25.31 -35.85 -3.05
C SER A 98 -25.79 -34.42 -3.43
N THR A 99 -24.97 -33.71 -4.21
CA THR A 99 -25.45 -32.60 -5.07
C THR A 99 -26.62 -33.07 -5.93
N THR A 100 -27.73 -32.32 -5.92
CA THR A 100 -28.99 -32.74 -6.56
C THR A 100 -29.37 -31.78 -7.68
N VAL A 101 -29.87 -32.31 -8.80
CA VAL A 101 -30.47 -31.48 -9.86
C VAL A 101 -31.87 -31.09 -9.42
N CYS A 102 -32.08 -29.80 -9.16
CA CYS A 102 -33.31 -29.25 -8.64
C CYS A 102 -33.79 -28.09 -9.53
N THR A 103 -35.08 -28.08 -9.89
CA THR A 103 -35.72 -26.96 -10.61
C THR A 103 -36.31 -25.96 -9.59
N PRO A 104 -35.82 -24.70 -9.54
CA PRO A 104 -36.26 -23.71 -8.54
C PRO A 104 -37.74 -23.32 -8.67
N GLN A 105 -38.32 -23.47 -9.87
CA GLN A 105 -39.68 -23.04 -10.16
C GLN A 105 -40.77 -23.92 -9.50
N GLU A 106 -40.42 -25.09 -8.95
CA GLU A 106 -41.42 -26.12 -8.60
C GLU A 106 -41.41 -26.54 -7.12
N SER A 107 -40.47 -26.09 -6.28
CA SER A 107 -40.43 -26.52 -4.87
C SER A 107 -39.76 -25.55 -3.88
N PRO A 108 -40.42 -25.19 -2.77
CA PRO A 108 -39.81 -24.46 -1.64
C PRO A 108 -38.55 -25.13 -1.06
N ARG A 109 -38.45 -26.46 -1.16
CA ARG A 109 -37.27 -27.24 -0.73
C ARG A 109 -36.04 -26.92 -1.58
N CYS A 110 -36.21 -26.82 -2.91
CA CYS A 110 -35.11 -26.46 -3.81
C CYS A 110 -34.52 -25.09 -3.47
N LYS A 111 -35.39 -24.10 -3.21
CA LYS A 111 -34.94 -22.76 -2.81
C LYS A 111 -34.15 -22.77 -1.49
N ALA A 112 -34.51 -23.66 -0.55
CA ALA A 112 -33.78 -23.80 0.70
C ALA A 112 -32.41 -24.52 0.55
N MET A 113 -32.23 -25.29 -0.53
CA MET A 113 -31.02 -26.03 -0.86
C MET A 113 -30.04 -25.25 -1.76
N GLU A 114 -30.43 -24.09 -2.30
CA GLU A 114 -29.57 -23.29 -3.17
C GLU A 114 -28.40 -22.71 -2.36
N ARG A 115 -27.18 -22.95 -2.86
CA ARG A 115 -25.93 -22.42 -2.31
C ARG A 115 -25.09 -21.80 -3.41
N SER A 116 -24.20 -20.89 -3.05
CA SER A 116 -23.12 -20.46 -3.92
C SER A 116 -21.80 -21.16 -3.58
N LEU A 117 -20.89 -21.26 -4.56
CA LEU A 117 -19.55 -21.77 -4.28
C LEU A 117 -18.77 -20.89 -3.28
N LEU A 118 -19.17 -19.61 -3.15
CA LEU A 118 -18.66 -18.72 -2.12
C LEU A 118 -19.11 -19.13 -0.70
N ASP A 119 -20.30 -19.72 -0.56
CA ASP A 119 -20.82 -20.22 0.73
C ASP A 119 -20.08 -21.48 1.20
N GLU A 120 -19.37 -22.17 0.31
CA GLU A 120 -18.57 -23.37 0.59
C GLU A 120 -17.09 -23.05 0.87
N VAL A 121 -16.70 -21.77 0.97
CA VAL A 121 -15.30 -21.40 1.25
C VAL A 121 -14.95 -21.71 2.70
N ASP A 122 -14.07 -22.69 2.91
CA ASP A 122 -13.64 -23.13 4.23
C ASP A 122 -12.41 -22.40 4.73
N VAL A 123 -11.46 -22.12 3.83
CA VAL A 123 -10.17 -21.51 4.15
C VAL A 123 -9.85 -20.43 3.15
N ILE A 124 -9.42 -19.27 3.66
CA ILE A 124 -8.80 -18.23 2.84
C ILE A 124 -7.39 -17.99 3.36
N SER A 125 -6.39 -18.46 2.61
CA SER A 125 -4.99 -18.13 2.83
C SER A 125 -4.61 -16.94 1.97
N SER A 126 -4.02 -15.91 2.55
CA SER A 126 -3.72 -14.69 1.79
C SER A 126 -2.45 -13.99 2.20
N VAL A 127 -1.98 -13.15 1.27
CA VAL A 127 -0.72 -12.41 1.37
C VAL A 127 -0.94 -10.96 0.94
N SER A 128 -0.30 -10.02 1.64
CA SER A 128 -0.17 -8.62 1.26
C SER A 128 -1.49 -7.98 0.79
N GLY A 129 -1.60 -7.57 -0.46
CA GLY A 129 -2.82 -6.99 -1.03
C GLY A 129 -4.06 -7.89 -0.94
N GLY A 130 -3.92 -9.20 -1.20
CA GLY A 130 -5.02 -10.17 -1.08
C GLY A 130 -5.58 -10.25 0.35
N SER A 131 -4.74 -10.03 1.36
CA SER A 131 -5.13 -10.03 2.77
C SER A 131 -6.16 -8.96 3.13
N PHE A 132 -6.23 -7.85 2.39
CA PHE A 132 -7.25 -6.83 2.63
C PHE A 132 -8.65 -7.35 2.33
N THR A 133 -8.83 -7.95 1.14
CA THR A 133 -10.10 -8.53 0.72
C THR A 133 -10.48 -9.72 1.59
N SER A 134 -9.52 -10.62 1.88
CA SER A 134 -9.74 -11.81 2.71
C SER A 134 -10.19 -11.45 4.12
N ALA A 135 -9.49 -10.54 4.78
CA ALA A 135 -9.81 -10.15 6.15
C ALA A 135 -11.16 -9.45 6.24
N TYR A 136 -11.47 -8.57 5.29
CA TYR A 136 -12.75 -7.90 5.26
C TYR A 136 -13.89 -8.90 5.04
N TYR A 137 -13.74 -9.85 4.11
CA TYR A 137 -14.76 -10.88 3.87
C TYR A 137 -14.93 -11.81 5.08
N ALA A 138 -13.86 -12.26 5.72
CA ALA A 138 -13.95 -13.10 6.92
C ALA A 138 -14.62 -12.36 8.11
N LEU A 139 -14.45 -11.04 8.20
CA LEU A 139 -15.08 -10.22 9.24
C LEU A 139 -16.54 -9.85 8.91
N TYR A 140 -16.87 -9.58 7.65
CA TYR A 140 -18.13 -8.90 7.30
C TYR A 140 -18.99 -9.65 6.28
N GLY A 141 -18.51 -10.79 5.76
CA GLY A 141 -19.22 -11.64 4.81
C GLY A 141 -19.68 -10.87 3.58
N ASP A 142 -20.93 -11.12 3.18
CA ASP A 142 -21.57 -10.53 1.99
C ASP A 142 -21.65 -9.00 2.01
N SER A 143 -21.47 -8.39 3.19
CA SER A 143 -21.41 -6.93 3.30
C SER A 143 -20.28 -6.35 2.44
N ILE A 144 -19.22 -7.12 2.13
CA ILE A 144 -18.15 -6.67 1.22
C ILE A 144 -18.68 -6.25 -0.17
N PHE A 145 -19.78 -6.85 -0.64
CA PHE A 145 -20.36 -6.58 -1.95
C PHE A 145 -21.36 -5.43 -1.96
N ASN A 146 -21.77 -4.91 -0.80
CA ASN A 146 -22.65 -3.75 -0.76
C ASN A 146 -21.86 -2.52 -1.24
N ARG A 147 -22.38 -1.80 -2.23
CA ARG A 147 -21.76 -0.55 -2.73
C ARG A 147 -21.69 0.55 -1.65
N GLN A 148 -22.52 0.47 -0.61
CA GLN A 148 -22.48 1.34 0.56
C GLN A 148 -21.54 0.81 1.65
N SER A 149 -20.90 -0.34 1.44
CA SER A 149 -19.95 -0.88 2.40
C SER A 149 -18.61 -0.15 2.31
N THR A 150 -17.97 -0.06 3.46
CA THR A 150 -16.71 0.65 3.64
C THR A 150 -15.54 0.04 2.87
N PHE A 151 -15.59 -1.20 2.38
CA PHE A 151 -14.40 -1.81 1.78
C PHE A 151 -13.99 -1.18 0.45
N GLN A 152 -14.93 -1.03 -0.48
CA GLN A 152 -14.63 -0.43 -1.78
C GLN A 152 -14.22 1.03 -1.61
N GLU A 153 -15.01 1.78 -0.84
CA GLU A 153 -14.82 3.22 -0.65
C GLU A 153 -13.58 3.57 0.19
N ASN A 154 -13.27 2.80 1.24
CA ASN A 154 -12.16 3.12 2.15
C ASN A 154 -10.84 2.41 1.80
N PHE A 155 -10.87 1.45 0.86
CA PHE A 155 -9.66 0.77 0.41
C PHE A 155 -9.52 0.69 -1.11
N LEU A 156 -10.42 0.01 -1.84
CA LEU A 156 -10.20 -0.26 -3.27
C LEU A 156 -10.10 1.01 -4.11
N TYR A 157 -10.99 1.97 -3.89
CA TYR A 157 -11.01 3.26 -4.59
C TYR A 157 -10.32 4.38 -3.82
N HIS A 158 -9.82 4.09 -2.62
CA HIS A 158 -9.24 5.10 -1.75
C HIS A 158 -7.73 5.21 -1.92
N ARG A 159 -7.21 6.42 -1.66
CA ARG A 159 -5.78 6.71 -1.74
C ARG A 159 -5.08 6.41 -0.41
N VAL A 160 -5.14 5.16 0.02
CA VAL A 160 -4.61 4.71 1.32
C VAL A 160 -3.12 5.02 1.45
N GLN A 161 -2.34 4.80 0.39
CA GLN A 161 -0.91 5.14 0.40
C GLN A 161 -0.68 6.63 0.65
N SER A 162 -1.43 7.51 -0.02
CA SER A 162 -1.35 8.96 0.18
C SER A 162 -1.70 9.35 1.61
N ASP A 163 -2.72 8.72 2.21
CA ASP A 163 -3.10 8.98 3.59
C ASP A 163 -2.05 8.49 4.60
N LEU A 164 -1.44 7.33 4.38
CA LEU A 164 -0.33 6.84 5.20
C LEU A 164 0.88 7.78 5.14
N VAL A 165 1.27 8.22 3.93
CA VAL A 165 2.32 9.23 3.77
C VAL A 165 1.92 10.53 4.47
N ARG A 166 0.65 10.93 4.39
CA ARG A 166 0.15 12.12 5.08
C ARG A 166 0.28 11.98 6.59
N GLN A 167 -0.11 10.83 7.16
CA GLN A 167 0.06 10.48 8.58
C GLN A 167 1.52 10.57 9.01
N MET A 168 2.45 10.14 8.18
CA MET A 168 3.89 10.14 8.49
C MET A 168 4.53 11.52 8.38
N VAL A 169 4.14 12.34 7.40
CA VAL A 169 4.81 13.61 7.09
C VAL A 169 4.17 14.80 7.81
N TYR A 170 2.83 14.91 7.79
CA TYR A 170 2.14 16.14 8.21
C TYR A 170 1.56 16.12 9.62
N TYR A 171 1.62 14.98 10.33
CA TYR A 171 1.13 14.87 11.71
C TYR A 171 2.31 14.67 12.66
N PRO A 172 2.84 15.75 13.30
CA PRO A 172 4.02 15.68 14.15
C PRO A 172 3.94 14.64 15.28
N ARG A 173 2.72 14.38 15.79
CA ARG A 173 2.47 13.32 16.79
C ARG A 173 2.95 11.92 16.37
N ASN A 174 3.05 11.67 15.06
CA ASN A 174 3.49 10.38 14.53
C ASN A 174 5.00 10.34 14.27
N TRP A 175 5.73 11.47 14.36
CA TRP A 175 7.15 11.52 14.03
C TRP A 175 8.00 10.64 14.94
N GLN A 176 7.64 10.57 16.23
CA GLN A 176 8.27 9.65 17.19
C GLN A 176 7.98 8.18 16.86
N ARG A 177 6.83 7.89 16.22
CA ARG A 177 6.40 6.55 15.79
C ARG A 177 6.91 6.18 14.39
N LEU A 178 7.69 7.03 13.72
CA LEU A 178 8.27 6.71 12.39
C LEU A 178 9.30 5.60 12.46
N GLN A 179 9.81 5.27 13.64
CA GLN A 179 10.60 4.05 13.85
C GLN A 179 9.74 2.77 13.74
N SER A 180 8.41 2.90 13.74
CA SER A 180 7.41 1.83 13.57
C SER A 180 6.28 2.26 12.63
N ARG A 181 6.63 2.65 11.40
CA ARG A 181 5.66 3.05 10.35
C ARG A 181 4.56 2.02 10.14
N ILE A 182 4.87 0.74 10.32
CA ILE A 182 3.92 -0.36 10.26
C ILE A 182 2.79 -0.27 11.30
N GLU A 183 3.05 0.27 12.50
CA GLU A 183 2.04 0.45 13.55
C GLU A 183 1.10 1.62 13.19
N ILE A 184 1.63 2.66 12.53
CA ILE A 184 0.79 3.74 11.96
C ILE A 184 -0.15 3.16 10.88
N ALA A 185 0.35 2.24 10.05
CA ALA A 185 -0.47 1.57 9.05
C ALA A 185 -1.52 0.65 9.67
N ALA A 186 -1.16 -0.15 10.68
CA ALA A 186 -2.09 -0.99 11.43
C ALA A 186 -3.23 -0.16 12.06
N ASP A 187 -2.90 0.93 12.76
CA ASP A 187 -3.87 1.86 13.35
C ASP A 187 -4.79 2.47 12.29
N TYR A 188 -4.22 2.88 11.15
CA TYR A 188 -4.99 3.41 10.03
C TYR A 188 -5.96 2.38 9.47
N HIS A 189 -5.52 1.14 9.27
CA HIS A 189 -6.35 0.05 8.76
C HIS A 189 -7.46 -0.33 9.76
N ALA A 190 -7.16 -0.40 11.05
CA ALA A 190 -8.15 -0.63 12.10
C ALA A 190 -9.21 0.48 12.08
N LYS A 191 -8.79 1.74 12.03
CA LYS A 191 -9.72 2.87 12.08
C LYS A 191 -10.60 3.00 10.83
N ASN A 192 -10.04 2.79 9.64
CA ASN A 192 -10.70 3.19 8.39
C ASN A 192 -11.22 2.00 7.57
N ILE A 193 -10.74 0.78 7.78
CA ILE A 193 -11.06 -0.37 6.91
C ILE A 193 -11.74 -1.49 7.71
N PHE A 194 -11.10 -1.97 8.78
CA PHE A 194 -11.51 -3.21 9.44
C PHE A 194 -12.29 -3.01 10.74
N GLY A 195 -12.33 -1.79 11.28
CA GLY A 195 -12.74 -1.56 12.67
C GLY A 195 -11.67 -2.01 13.68
N ASP A 196 -11.83 -1.61 14.93
CA ASP A 196 -10.97 -2.02 16.05
C ASP A 196 -11.35 -3.44 16.51
N VAL A 197 -11.14 -4.42 15.63
CA VAL A 197 -11.50 -5.83 15.83
C VAL A 197 -10.27 -6.71 15.91
N THR A 198 -10.32 -7.69 16.80
CA THR A 198 -9.25 -8.68 17.01
C THR A 198 -9.60 -10.04 16.43
N PHE A 199 -8.64 -10.97 16.39
CA PHE A 199 -8.89 -12.34 15.96
C PHE A 199 -9.92 -13.08 16.82
N ALA A 200 -10.18 -12.66 18.07
CA ALA A 200 -11.29 -13.18 18.87
C ALA A 200 -12.67 -12.96 18.21
N ALA A 201 -12.81 -11.93 17.37
CA ALA A 201 -14.04 -11.69 16.62
C ALA A 201 -14.24 -12.72 15.49
N LEU A 202 -13.16 -13.28 14.95
CA LEU A 202 -13.21 -14.31 13.91
C LEU A 202 -13.54 -15.70 14.50
N GLU A 203 -13.11 -16.00 15.73
CA GLU A 203 -13.45 -17.26 16.44
C GLU A 203 -14.96 -17.49 16.56
N ARG A 204 -15.75 -16.40 16.61
CA ARG A 204 -17.20 -16.46 16.77
C ARG A 204 -17.96 -16.46 15.45
N ARG A 205 -17.25 -16.40 14.32
CA ARG A 205 -17.88 -16.30 13.00
C ARG A 205 -17.85 -17.65 12.29
N PRO A 206 -18.89 -17.96 11.50
CA PRO A 206 -18.83 -19.08 10.59
C PRO A 206 -17.62 -18.95 9.64
N ARG A 207 -17.22 -20.08 9.05
CA ARG A 207 -16.20 -20.12 8.00
C ARG A 207 -16.41 -19.02 6.93
N PRO A 208 -15.32 -18.48 6.37
CA PRO A 208 -14.00 -19.11 6.24
C PRO A 208 -13.00 -18.88 7.39
N TYR A 209 -12.08 -19.84 7.55
CA TYR A 209 -10.85 -19.68 8.33
C TYR A 209 -9.83 -18.86 7.55
N LEU A 210 -9.66 -17.61 7.97
CA LEU A 210 -8.66 -16.67 7.49
C LEU A 210 -7.26 -17.01 8.01
N ILE A 211 -6.30 -17.15 7.09
CA ILE A 211 -4.86 -17.28 7.36
C ILE A 211 -4.13 -16.10 6.71
N LEU A 212 -3.63 -15.18 7.53
CA LEU A 212 -2.79 -14.08 7.05
C LEU A 212 -1.33 -14.51 7.11
N ASN A 213 -0.63 -14.46 5.99
CA ASN A 213 0.76 -14.90 5.89
C ASN A 213 1.72 -13.71 5.93
N ALA A 214 2.82 -13.89 6.66
CA ALA A 214 3.95 -12.99 6.77
C ALA A 214 5.26 -13.79 6.65
N THR A 215 6.40 -13.09 6.64
CA THR A 215 7.74 -13.70 6.56
C THR A 215 8.53 -13.38 7.82
N ASP A 216 9.05 -14.38 8.53
CA ASP A 216 10.00 -14.18 9.63
C ASP A 216 11.33 -13.61 9.09
N ALA A 217 11.67 -12.39 9.51
CA ALA A 217 12.86 -11.69 9.04
C ALA A 217 14.17 -12.37 9.43
N SER A 218 14.19 -13.17 10.50
CA SER A 218 15.41 -13.84 10.97
C SER A 218 15.67 -15.16 10.26
N THR A 219 14.61 -15.91 9.93
CA THR A 219 14.74 -17.25 9.34
C THR A 219 14.41 -17.29 7.84
N GLY A 220 13.75 -16.26 7.31
CA GLY A 220 13.16 -16.26 5.97
C GLY A 220 11.97 -17.22 5.84
N GLY A 221 11.53 -17.83 6.94
CA GLY A 221 10.43 -18.79 6.95
C GLY A 221 9.06 -18.12 6.91
N ARG A 222 8.05 -18.88 6.49
CA ARG A 222 6.64 -18.47 6.60
C ARG A 222 6.24 -18.29 8.06
N PHE A 223 5.51 -17.23 8.36
CA PHE A 223 4.86 -16.97 9.63
C PHE A 223 3.37 -16.73 9.40
N GLU A 224 2.52 -17.49 10.08
CA GLU A 224 1.06 -17.41 9.94
C GLU A 224 0.45 -16.71 11.15
N PHE A 225 -0.52 -15.82 10.92
CA PHE A 225 -1.38 -15.33 12.00
C PHE A 225 -2.45 -16.38 12.33
N SER A 226 -2.01 -17.48 12.93
CA SER A 226 -2.84 -18.61 13.40
C SER A 226 -2.60 -18.86 14.89
N GLN A 227 -3.58 -19.46 15.57
CA GLN A 227 -3.49 -19.73 17.01
C GLN A 227 -2.27 -20.62 17.30
N GLU A 228 -2.02 -21.63 16.48
CA GLU A 228 -0.89 -22.56 16.64
C GLU A 228 0.47 -21.87 16.54
N GLN A 229 0.59 -20.88 15.66
CA GLN A 229 1.84 -20.14 15.49
C GLN A 229 2.09 -19.17 16.64
N PHE A 230 1.03 -18.55 17.18
CA PHE A 230 1.10 -17.66 18.34
C PHE A 230 1.31 -18.42 19.67
N ASP A 231 0.75 -19.63 19.78
CA ASP A 231 0.97 -20.53 20.92
C ASP A 231 2.47 -20.87 21.09
N LEU A 232 3.22 -21.01 19.99
CA LEU A 232 4.68 -21.21 20.03
C LEU A 232 5.43 -20.01 20.64
N LEU A 233 4.91 -18.80 20.49
CA LEU A 233 5.47 -17.57 21.07
C LEU A 233 4.94 -17.32 22.49
N CYS A 234 3.93 -18.07 22.94
CA CYS A 234 3.13 -17.76 24.11
C CYS A 234 2.55 -16.34 24.08
N ALA A 235 2.16 -15.89 22.90
CA ALA A 235 1.52 -14.61 22.64
C ALA A 235 0.02 -14.82 22.35
N ASP A 236 -0.83 -13.90 22.78
CA ASP A 236 -2.28 -14.04 22.66
C ASP A 236 -2.79 -13.49 21.32
N LEU A 237 -3.08 -14.39 20.37
CA LEU A 237 -3.66 -14.03 19.08
C LEU A 237 -5.05 -13.37 19.25
N SER A 238 -5.85 -13.81 20.22
CA SER A 238 -7.22 -13.33 20.43
C SER A 238 -7.26 -11.83 20.75
N LYS A 239 -6.17 -11.27 21.28
CA LYS A 239 -5.98 -9.83 21.58
C LYS A 239 -5.31 -9.05 20.45
N THR A 240 -4.80 -9.74 19.44
CA THR A 240 -4.15 -9.09 18.30
C THR A 240 -5.21 -8.58 17.32
N GLN A 241 -5.10 -7.31 16.91
CA GLN A 241 -5.98 -6.72 15.90
C GLN A 241 -5.80 -7.42 14.53
N VAL A 242 -6.91 -7.68 13.83
CA VAL A 242 -6.86 -8.22 12.46
C VAL A 242 -6.11 -7.27 11.53
N ALA A 243 -6.31 -5.96 11.69
CA ALA A 243 -5.61 -4.92 10.96
C ALA A 243 -4.08 -5.00 11.08
N ARG A 244 -3.57 -5.43 12.24
CA ARG A 244 -2.13 -5.62 12.48
C ARG A 244 -1.58 -6.82 11.71
N GLY A 245 -2.37 -7.89 11.59
CA GLY A 245 -2.07 -9.04 10.73
C GLY A 245 -2.05 -8.67 9.25
N VAL A 246 -3.02 -7.87 8.79
CA VAL A 246 -3.07 -7.38 7.39
C VAL A 246 -1.89 -6.43 7.10
N ALA A 247 -1.57 -5.52 8.02
CA ALA A 247 -0.41 -4.64 7.90
C ALA A 247 0.89 -5.44 7.78
N SER A 248 1.10 -6.40 8.68
CA SER A 248 2.28 -7.30 8.64
C SER A 248 2.37 -8.08 7.34
N SER A 249 1.25 -8.63 6.88
CA SER A 249 1.18 -9.40 5.64
C SER A 249 1.57 -8.56 4.42
N SER A 250 1.40 -7.22 4.50
CA SER A 250 1.63 -6.25 3.44
C SER A 250 2.80 -5.29 3.72
N ALA A 251 3.70 -5.67 4.63
CA ALA A 251 4.86 -4.89 5.04
C ALA A 251 5.97 -4.87 3.97
N PHE A 252 5.64 -4.44 2.75
CA PHE A 252 6.57 -4.41 1.63
C PHE A 252 7.74 -3.46 1.94
N PRO A 253 9.00 -3.89 1.68
CA PRO A 253 10.19 -3.07 1.94
C PRO A 253 10.09 -1.65 1.34
N VAL A 254 10.81 -0.70 1.92
CA VAL A 254 10.78 0.75 1.60
C VAL A 254 9.57 1.49 2.16
N LEU A 255 8.33 1.04 1.86
CA LEU A 255 7.10 1.72 2.32
C LEU A 255 6.86 1.52 3.82
N LEU A 256 6.92 0.28 4.27
CA LEU A 256 6.71 -0.11 5.66
C LEU A 256 7.97 -0.80 6.21
N ASN A 257 8.12 -0.82 7.52
CA ASN A 257 9.13 -1.62 8.21
C ASN A 257 8.52 -2.90 8.79
N SER A 258 9.33 -3.77 9.40
CA SER A 258 8.86 -5.00 10.02
C SER A 258 7.90 -4.74 11.18
N LEU A 259 6.86 -5.56 11.29
CA LEU A 259 6.02 -5.63 12.49
C LEU A 259 6.76 -6.44 13.56
N THR A 260 6.68 -6.01 14.82
CA THR A 260 7.28 -6.73 15.95
C THR A 260 6.21 -7.47 16.74
N ILE A 261 6.41 -8.76 16.98
CA ILE A 261 5.55 -9.61 17.80
C ILE A 261 6.35 -10.07 19.02
N ASP A 262 5.81 -9.87 20.21
CA ASP A 262 6.48 -10.30 21.44
C ASP A 262 6.40 -11.82 21.63
N SER A 263 7.48 -12.38 22.18
CA SER A 263 7.59 -13.78 22.59
C SER A 263 7.86 -13.85 24.09
N TYR A 264 7.08 -14.70 24.77
CA TYR A 264 7.07 -14.81 26.22
C TYR A 264 7.82 -16.05 26.73
N ASN A 265 8.49 -16.78 25.84
CA ASN A 265 9.26 -17.98 26.20
C ASN A 265 10.39 -17.67 27.21
N ALA A 266 11.03 -16.50 27.09
CA ALA A 266 12.03 -16.04 28.06
C ALA A 266 11.47 -15.74 29.46
N GLN A 267 10.15 -15.59 29.59
CA GLN A 267 9.45 -15.16 30.80
C GLN A 267 8.66 -16.32 31.45
N GLY A 268 9.12 -17.56 31.23
CA GLY A 268 8.48 -18.77 31.72
C GLY A 268 7.40 -19.35 30.80
N GLY A 269 7.14 -18.72 29.65
CA GLY A 269 6.18 -19.21 28.65
C GLY A 269 4.74 -19.29 29.14
N CYS A 270 3.97 -20.21 28.57
CA CYS A 270 2.53 -20.38 28.77
C CYS A 270 2.16 -21.86 29.03
N GLY A 271 3.16 -22.70 29.33
CA GLY A 271 2.98 -24.15 29.47
C GLY A 271 2.75 -24.87 28.13
N TYR A 272 3.27 -24.34 27.02
CA TYR A 272 3.17 -24.97 25.70
C TYR A 272 3.71 -26.40 25.74
N ARG A 273 2.98 -27.34 25.13
CA ARG A 273 3.35 -28.75 25.06
C ARG A 273 3.82 -29.11 23.66
N VAL A 274 5.06 -29.58 23.57
CA VAL A 274 5.65 -30.03 22.30
C VAL A 274 4.93 -31.30 21.83
N PRO A 275 4.34 -31.30 20.63
CA PRO A 275 3.60 -32.46 20.14
C PRO A 275 4.54 -33.60 19.73
N GLN A 276 4.05 -34.83 19.82
CA GLN A 276 4.87 -36.03 19.60
C GLN A 276 5.49 -36.06 18.20
N TRP A 277 4.73 -35.64 17.19
CA TRP A 277 5.18 -35.63 15.80
C TRP A 277 6.45 -34.80 15.60
N GLU A 278 6.61 -33.70 16.37
CA GLU A 278 7.76 -32.81 16.28
C GLU A 278 9.02 -33.49 16.84
N THR A 279 8.86 -34.15 17.99
CA THR A 279 9.93 -34.94 18.62
C THR A 279 10.42 -36.06 17.71
N ASP A 280 9.50 -36.71 17.01
CA ASP A 280 9.83 -37.77 16.05
C ASP A 280 10.45 -37.21 14.77
N ALA A 281 9.93 -36.11 14.27
CA ALA A 281 10.47 -35.44 13.08
C ALA A 281 11.92 -35.01 13.26
N LEU A 282 12.30 -34.51 14.44
CA LEU A 282 13.67 -34.09 14.75
C LEU A 282 14.70 -35.24 14.77
N LYS A 283 14.26 -36.50 14.74
CA LYS A 283 15.14 -37.68 14.69
C LYS A 283 15.38 -38.18 13.26
N ASP A 284 14.64 -37.67 12.27
CA ASP A 284 14.58 -38.25 10.93
C ASP A 284 14.78 -37.21 9.81
N SER A 285 15.98 -36.64 9.74
CA SER A 285 16.33 -35.66 8.70
C SER A 285 16.48 -36.27 7.30
N LEU A 286 16.84 -37.56 7.21
CA LEU A 286 17.15 -38.24 5.95
C LEU A 286 15.91 -38.77 5.23
N ARG A 287 14.91 -39.32 5.94
CA ARG A 287 13.70 -39.87 5.28
C ARG A 287 12.66 -38.80 5.00
N ASN A 288 12.55 -37.77 5.85
CA ASN A 288 11.59 -36.70 5.66
C ASN A 288 12.17 -35.32 6.03
N SER A 289 13.07 -34.83 5.17
CA SER A 289 13.75 -33.55 5.36
C SER A 289 12.81 -32.34 5.44
N VAL A 290 11.61 -32.43 4.83
CA VAL A 290 10.60 -31.38 4.89
C VAL A 290 9.96 -31.32 6.28
N ARG A 291 9.53 -32.47 6.81
CA ARG A 291 8.98 -32.58 8.16
C ARG A 291 10.01 -32.22 9.23
N TYR A 292 11.27 -32.66 9.06
CA TYR A 292 12.39 -32.28 9.92
C TYR A 292 12.60 -30.75 9.95
N ARG A 293 12.64 -30.09 8.78
CA ARG A 293 12.80 -28.63 8.69
C ARG A 293 11.62 -27.88 9.33
N ARG A 294 10.39 -28.37 9.16
CA ARG A 294 9.21 -27.83 9.86
C ARG A 294 9.39 -27.88 11.37
N ALA A 295 9.83 -29.03 11.90
CA ALA A 295 10.06 -29.21 13.33
C ALA A 295 11.16 -28.28 13.85
N LEU A 296 12.27 -28.12 13.11
CA LEU A 296 13.31 -27.13 13.44
C LEU A 296 12.76 -25.70 13.49
N GLN A 297 11.91 -25.33 12.52
CA GLN A 297 11.30 -24.01 12.49
C GLN A 297 10.39 -23.77 13.70
N GLN A 298 9.53 -24.74 14.06
CA GLN A 298 8.68 -24.63 15.25
C GLN A 298 9.49 -24.51 16.53
N ARG A 299 10.55 -25.32 16.67
CA ARG A 299 11.48 -25.22 17.79
C ARG A 299 12.15 -23.85 17.87
N ALA A 300 12.51 -23.26 16.73
CA ALA A 300 13.15 -21.94 16.67
C ALA A 300 12.25 -20.79 17.14
N TYR A 301 10.91 -20.92 17.08
CA TYR A 301 9.99 -19.92 17.64
C TYR A 301 9.89 -20.00 19.17
N ARG A 302 10.24 -21.15 19.75
CA ARG A 302 10.26 -21.36 21.21
C ARG A 302 11.59 -21.00 21.87
N ASP A 303 12.57 -20.54 21.10
CA ASP A 303 13.87 -20.14 21.62
C ASP A 303 13.73 -18.90 22.54
N SER A 304 14.14 -19.03 23.80
CA SER A 304 14.05 -17.97 24.81
C SER A 304 14.95 -16.76 24.52
N SER A 305 15.94 -16.88 23.64
CA SER A 305 16.74 -15.73 23.19
C SER A 305 15.95 -14.80 22.27
N ARG A 306 14.93 -15.32 21.58
CA ARG A 306 14.07 -14.58 20.65
C ARG A 306 12.90 -13.95 21.40
N LYS A 307 13.15 -12.84 22.09
CA LYS A 307 12.12 -12.07 22.83
C LYS A 307 11.18 -11.28 21.92
N HIS A 308 11.66 -10.88 20.75
CA HIS A 308 10.91 -10.10 19.77
C HIS A 308 11.10 -10.74 18.40
N LEU A 309 10.00 -11.13 17.78
CA LEU A 309 9.96 -11.63 16.42
C LEU A 309 9.66 -10.47 15.48
N HIS A 310 10.44 -10.34 14.40
CA HIS A 310 10.20 -9.32 13.38
C HIS A 310 9.69 -9.99 12.11
N VAL A 311 8.54 -9.54 11.62
CA VAL A 311 7.90 -10.10 10.43
C VAL A 311 7.76 -9.06 9.32
N LEU A 312 7.94 -9.52 8.08
CA LEU A 312 7.89 -8.75 6.84
C LEU A 312 6.71 -9.22 5.98
N ASP A 313 6.51 -8.58 4.82
CA ASP A 313 5.52 -8.99 3.82
C ASP A 313 5.58 -10.51 3.55
N GLY A 314 4.42 -11.16 3.53
CA GLY A 314 4.30 -12.61 3.33
C GLY A 314 4.80 -13.07 1.96
N GLY A 315 4.83 -12.14 0.99
CA GLY A 315 5.31 -12.37 -0.37
C GLY A 315 6.73 -12.88 -0.44
N LEU A 316 7.59 -12.48 0.52
CA LEU A 316 8.99 -12.87 0.53
C LEU A 316 9.20 -14.39 0.74
N ALA A 317 8.32 -15.05 1.50
CA ALA A 317 8.40 -16.50 1.76
C ALA A 317 7.41 -17.34 0.96
N ASP A 318 6.20 -16.82 0.72
CA ASP A 318 5.10 -17.53 0.05
C ASP A 318 4.06 -16.53 -0.48
N ASN A 319 4.27 -15.98 -1.68
CA ASN A 319 3.40 -14.96 -2.25
C ASN A 319 1.97 -15.42 -2.57
N LEU A 320 1.68 -16.71 -2.61
CA LEU A 320 0.30 -17.21 -2.78
C LEU A 320 -0.33 -17.64 -1.45
N GLY A 321 0.43 -17.75 -0.37
CA GLY A 321 -0.01 -18.40 0.86
C GLY A 321 -0.34 -19.88 0.66
N LEU A 322 0.18 -20.51 -0.39
CA LEU A 322 -0.25 -21.84 -0.84
C LEU A 322 0.57 -22.96 -0.18
N ARG A 323 1.77 -22.68 0.32
CA ARG A 323 2.62 -23.71 0.95
C ARG A 323 1.99 -24.25 2.23
N GLY A 324 1.21 -23.44 2.96
CA GLY A 324 0.46 -23.89 4.14
C GLY A 324 -0.67 -24.84 3.76
N VAL A 325 -1.34 -24.54 2.66
CA VAL A 325 -2.39 -25.39 2.07
C VAL A 325 -1.81 -26.73 1.60
N LEU A 326 -0.72 -26.71 0.84
CA LEU A 326 -0.06 -27.93 0.36
C LEU A 326 0.43 -28.81 1.51
N GLN A 327 0.91 -28.18 2.58
CA GLN A 327 1.29 -28.87 3.79
C GLN A 327 0.09 -29.53 4.48
N SER A 328 -1.06 -28.85 4.56
CA SER A 328 -2.30 -29.43 5.11
C SER A 328 -2.81 -30.63 4.29
N MET A 329 -2.56 -30.64 2.98
CA MET A 329 -2.95 -31.70 2.05
C MET A 329 -2.02 -32.92 2.07
N SER A 330 -0.79 -32.75 2.58
CA SER A 330 0.26 -33.78 2.53
C SER A 330 0.69 -34.29 3.91
N SER A 331 0.23 -33.68 4.99
CA SER A 331 0.64 -34.03 6.35
C SER A 331 -0.54 -34.08 7.32
N ILE A 332 -0.54 -35.08 8.19
CA ILE A 332 -1.44 -35.21 9.35
C ILE A 332 -0.82 -34.67 10.65
N ASP A 333 0.38 -34.07 10.56
CA ASP A 333 1.10 -33.56 11.73
C ASP A 333 0.39 -32.31 12.29
N GLN A 334 -0.20 -32.48 13.46
CA GLN A 334 -0.97 -31.48 14.19
C GLN A 334 -0.59 -31.51 15.67
N PRO A 335 -0.65 -30.37 16.39
CA PRO A 335 -0.57 -30.40 17.85
C PRO A 335 -1.75 -31.19 18.42
N ASP A 336 -1.50 -32.00 19.43
CA ASP A 336 -2.51 -32.81 20.07
C ASP A 336 -2.41 -32.82 21.59
N ASP A 337 -3.55 -33.13 22.22
CA ASP A 337 -3.70 -33.15 23.66
C ASP A 337 -4.86 -34.07 24.08
N ARG A 338 -5.01 -34.27 25.39
CA ARG A 338 -6.13 -35.01 25.99
C ARG A 338 -6.88 -34.14 26.98
N LEU A 339 -8.19 -34.08 26.83
CA LEU A 339 -9.10 -33.48 27.79
C LEU A 339 -9.12 -34.30 29.10
N PRO A 340 -9.57 -33.72 30.23
CA PRO A 340 -9.67 -34.44 31.51
C PRO A 340 -10.53 -35.72 31.45
N ASP A 341 -11.47 -35.79 30.51
CA ASP A 341 -12.33 -36.96 30.25
C ASP A 341 -11.68 -38.02 29.34
N GLY A 342 -10.41 -37.83 28.95
CA GLY A 342 -9.64 -38.75 28.12
C GLY A 342 -9.83 -38.57 26.61
N ARG A 343 -10.76 -37.71 26.16
CA ARG A 343 -10.94 -37.44 24.73
C ARG A 343 -9.71 -36.72 24.15
N ARG A 344 -9.26 -37.19 22.98
CA ARG A 344 -8.15 -36.56 22.25
C ARG A 344 -8.66 -35.32 21.54
N ILE A 345 -7.95 -34.20 21.67
CA ILE A 345 -8.22 -32.96 20.96
C ILE A 345 -7.02 -32.58 20.08
N MET A 346 -7.32 -32.11 18.88
CA MET A 346 -6.33 -31.67 17.90
C MET A 346 -6.39 -30.14 17.78
N GLY A 347 -5.25 -29.51 17.54
CA GLY A 347 -5.17 -28.15 17.05
C GLY A 347 -4.69 -28.09 15.60
N GLY A 348 -4.54 -26.89 15.08
CA GLY A 348 -4.13 -26.66 13.70
C GLY A 348 -5.17 -27.13 12.69
N TRP A 349 -4.75 -27.25 11.44
CA TRP A 349 -5.59 -27.77 10.38
C TRP A 349 -4.79 -28.69 9.48
N SER A 350 -5.35 -29.86 9.20
CA SER A 350 -4.83 -30.83 8.23
C SER A 350 -5.99 -31.30 7.38
N LEU A 351 -5.99 -30.90 6.11
CA LEU A 351 -6.98 -31.36 5.16
C LEU A 351 -6.87 -32.86 4.94
N LEU A 352 -5.65 -33.40 4.87
CA LEU A 352 -5.43 -34.85 4.75
C LEU A 352 -6.05 -35.62 5.92
N ARG A 353 -5.88 -35.15 7.16
CA ARG A 353 -6.48 -35.78 8.34
C ARG A 353 -8.01 -35.70 8.29
N ARG A 354 -8.55 -34.58 7.85
CA ARG A 354 -10.01 -34.38 7.74
C ARG A 354 -10.62 -35.28 6.69
N MET A 355 -9.99 -35.43 5.54
CA MET A 355 -10.40 -36.39 4.51
C MET A 355 -10.44 -37.84 5.03
N GLN A 356 -9.61 -38.19 6.02
CA GLN A 356 -9.63 -39.51 6.66
C GLN A 356 -10.75 -39.68 7.70
N LEU A 357 -11.35 -38.59 8.19
CA LEU A 357 -12.27 -38.58 9.33
C LEU A 357 -13.67 -38.05 9.01
N GLN A 358 -13.84 -37.36 7.90
CA GLN A 358 -15.05 -36.63 7.50
C GLN A 358 -15.44 -37.03 6.07
N PRO A 359 -16.72 -36.93 5.70
CA PRO A 359 -17.21 -37.33 4.38
C PRO A 359 -16.88 -36.31 3.29
N ILE A 360 -15.69 -35.72 3.31
CA ILE A 360 -15.24 -34.80 2.25
C ILE A 360 -15.15 -35.61 0.96
N LYS A 361 -15.92 -35.25 -0.06
CA LYS A 361 -15.90 -35.91 -1.37
C LYS A 361 -15.13 -35.08 -2.40
N ARG A 362 -15.07 -33.76 -2.24
CA ARG A 362 -14.51 -32.83 -3.23
C ARG A 362 -13.67 -31.75 -2.57
N VAL A 363 -12.44 -31.59 -3.02
CA VAL A 363 -11.54 -30.50 -2.62
C VAL A 363 -11.32 -29.57 -3.81
N ILE A 364 -11.63 -28.29 -3.64
CA ILE A 364 -11.45 -27.26 -4.67
C ILE A 364 -10.43 -26.24 -4.16
N VAL A 365 -9.30 -26.10 -4.85
CA VAL A 365 -8.27 -25.11 -4.53
C VAL A 365 -8.21 -24.05 -5.62
N ILE A 366 -8.53 -22.80 -5.27
CA ILE A 366 -8.54 -21.66 -6.19
C ILE A 366 -7.40 -20.71 -5.82
N THR A 367 -6.41 -20.59 -6.71
CA THR A 367 -5.27 -19.67 -6.55
C THR A 367 -5.45 -18.43 -7.43
N VAL A 368 -5.22 -17.25 -6.85
CA VAL A 368 -5.34 -15.96 -7.54
C VAL A 368 -4.00 -15.24 -7.50
N ASP A 369 -3.28 -15.25 -8.63
CA ASP A 369 -1.97 -14.63 -8.81
C ASP A 369 -2.08 -13.24 -9.48
N ALA A 370 -1.81 -12.20 -8.69
CA ALA A 370 -1.79 -10.81 -9.09
C ALA A 370 -0.37 -10.29 -9.38
N ARG A 371 0.61 -11.20 -9.52
CA ARG A 371 1.96 -10.88 -9.97
C ARG A 371 1.94 -10.25 -11.35
N THR A 372 2.85 -9.29 -11.54
CA THR A 372 3.01 -8.57 -12.80
C THR A 372 4.29 -8.98 -13.48
N ASN A 373 4.24 -9.22 -14.79
CA ASN A 373 5.41 -9.51 -15.58
C ASN A 373 5.78 -8.30 -16.45
N HIS A 374 6.66 -7.43 -15.94
CA HIS A 374 7.13 -6.25 -16.68
C HIS A 374 8.36 -6.54 -17.53
N PRO A 375 8.36 -6.18 -18.83
CA PRO A 375 9.59 -6.11 -19.60
C PRO A 375 10.54 -5.13 -18.93
N LYS A 376 11.64 -5.64 -18.38
CA LYS A 376 12.65 -4.79 -17.75
C LYS A 376 13.50 -4.15 -18.84
N THR A 377 13.34 -2.84 -19.05
CA THR A 377 14.10 -2.10 -20.08
C THR A 377 15.53 -1.76 -19.65
N TRP A 378 16.00 -2.27 -18.51
CA TRP A 378 17.33 -1.97 -17.97
C TRP A 378 18.46 -2.62 -18.80
N ASP A 379 18.19 -3.73 -19.47
CA ASP A 379 19.15 -4.46 -20.31
C ASP A 379 19.36 -3.74 -21.66
N ALA A 380 18.42 -2.85 -22.01
CA ALA A 380 18.51 -1.98 -23.17
C ALA A 380 19.29 -0.68 -22.88
N LYS A 381 19.82 -0.48 -21.66
CA LYS A 381 20.51 0.75 -21.25
C LYS A 381 21.85 0.41 -20.60
N ALA A 382 22.89 1.18 -20.92
CA ALA A 382 24.19 1.04 -20.26
C ALA A 382 24.15 1.40 -18.76
N ALA A 383 23.22 2.28 -18.35
CA ALA A 383 23.02 2.64 -16.95
C ALA A 383 22.16 1.59 -16.23
N GLY A 384 22.72 1.01 -15.17
CA GLY A 384 22.02 0.05 -14.31
C GLY A 384 20.83 0.64 -13.55
N PRO A 385 20.02 -0.21 -12.88
CA PRO A 385 18.93 0.24 -12.01
C PRO A 385 19.43 1.09 -10.84
N GLY A 386 18.65 2.11 -10.47
CA GLY A 386 18.85 2.83 -9.20
C GLY A 386 18.50 1.96 -7.98
N ILE A 387 18.94 2.39 -6.80
CA ILE A 387 18.91 1.58 -5.56
C ILE A 387 17.51 1.05 -5.18
N VAL A 388 16.47 1.86 -5.33
CA VAL A 388 15.08 1.45 -5.05
C VAL A 388 14.65 0.32 -5.99
N LYS A 389 14.95 0.44 -7.28
CA LYS A 389 14.64 -0.60 -8.27
C LYS A 389 15.43 -1.89 -8.03
N VAL A 390 16.64 -1.80 -7.47
CA VAL A 390 17.42 -2.98 -7.07
C VAL A 390 16.75 -3.68 -5.90
N VAL A 391 16.35 -2.96 -4.86
CA VAL A 391 15.63 -3.53 -3.70
C VAL A 391 14.31 -4.17 -4.14
N ASP A 392 13.51 -3.46 -4.95
CA ASP A 392 12.26 -3.98 -5.50
C ASP A 392 12.48 -5.24 -6.33
N ALA A 393 13.52 -5.28 -7.17
CA ALA A 393 13.87 -6.45 -7.97
C ALA A 393 14.37 -7.62 -7.12
N ALA A 394 15.18 -7.36 -6.09
CA ALA A 394 15.71 -8.36 -5.18
C ALA A 394 14.60 -9.02 -4.35
N ALA A 395 13.52 -8.30 -4.03
CA ALA A 395 12.33 -8.85 -3.41
C ALA A 395 11.40 -9.54 -4.43
N GLY A 396 11.11 -8.85 -5.55
CA GLY A 396 10.08 -9.27 -6.50
C GLY A 396 10.45 -10.45 -7.40
N ILE A 397 11.73 -10.60 -7.81
CA ILE A 397 12.14 -11.70 -8.69
C ILE A 397 12.08 -13.06 -7.98
N PRO A 398 12.72 -13.26 -6.80
CA PRO A 398 12.64 -14.55 -6.11
C PRO A 398 11.21 -14.91 -5.73
N MET A 399 10.45 -13.91 -5.27
CA MET A 399 9.01 -14.03 -5.02
C MET A 399 8.27 -14.56 -6.26
N GLY A 400 8.58 -14.03 -7.43
CA GLY A 400 8.04 -14.52 -8.70
C GLY A 400 8.41 -15.98 -8.96
N ASN A 401 9.68 -16.35 -8.85
CA ASN A 401 10.12 -17.73 -9.09
C ASN A 401 9.45 -18.73 -8.15
N PHE A 402 9.41 -18.43 -6.84
CA PHE A 402 8.75 -19.28 -5.85
C PHE A 402 7.23 -19.38 -6.07
N THR A 403 6.59 -18.31 -6.55
CA THR A 403 5.17 -18.34 -6.94
C THR A 403 4.94 -19.39 -8.02
N SER A 404 5.74 -19.38 -9.09
CA SER A 404 5.63 -20.35 -10.19
C SER A 404 5.88 -21.78 -9.70
N GLU A 405 6.93 -22.01 -8.90
CA GLU A 405 7.22 -23.33 -8.33
C GLU A 405 6.09 -23.85 -7.44
N THR A 406 5.49 -22.99 -6.61
CA THR A 406 4.41 -23.37 -5.69
C THR A 406 3.13 -23.74 -6.44
N ILE A 407 2.83 -23.06 -7.56
CA ILE A 407 1.73 -23.45 -8.45
C ILE A 407 1.97 -24.84 -9.04
N GLU A 408 3.19 -25.14 -9.50
CA GLU A 408 3.49 -26.46 -10.06
C GLU A 408 3.44 -27.57 -8.99
N LEU A 409 3.88 -27.29 -7.76
CA LEU A 409 3.71 -28.21 -6.64
C LEU A 409 2.22 -28.47 -6.34
N MET A 410 1.37 -27.44 -6.42
CA MET A 410 -0.07 -27.60 -6.27
C MET A 410 -0.67 -28.46 -7.39
N ARG A 411 -0.33 -28.17 -8.64
CA ARG A 411 -0.79 -28.96 -9.79
C ARG A 411 -0.33 -30.42 -9.67
N ALA A 412 0.89 -30.66 -9.22
CA ALA A 412 1.41 -32.00 -8.96
C ALA A 412 0.67 -32.69 -7.81
N ALA A 413 0.41 -31.99 -6.70
CA ALA A 413 -0.31 -32.55 -5.56
C ALA A 413 -1.77 -32.93 -5.91
N VAL A 414 -2.42 -32.14 -6.77
CA VAL A 414 -3.76 -32.42 -7.31
C VAL A 414 -3.72 -33.63 -8.24
N ARG A 415 -2.74 -33.71 -9.15
CA ARG A 415 -2.58 -34.86 -10.08
C ARG A 415 -2.20 -36.16 -9.38
N GLU A 416 -1.40 -36.12 -8.32
CA GLU A 416 -1.02 -37.32 -7.57
C GLU A 416 -2.20 -37.92 -6.80
N ARG A 417 -3.14 -37.09 -6.36
CA ARG A 417 -4.35 -37.49 -5.63
C ARG A 417 -5.57 -37.63 -6.54
N ALA A 418 -5.30 -37.74 -7.84
CA ALA A 418 -6.28 -37.83 -8.89
C ALA A 418 -6.92 -39.21 -9.04
N ASP A 419 -6.24 -40.25 -8.60
CA ASP A 419 -6.70 -41.60 -8.88
C ASP A 419 -8.07 -41.80 -8.22
N ASP A 420 -9.07 -42.04 -9.08
CA ASP A 420 -10.49 -42.14 -8.75
C ASP A 420 -10.72 -43.49 -8.05
N PHE A 421 -10.31 -43.56 -6.79
CA PHE A 421 -10.52 -44.72 -5.93
C PHE A 421 -11.76 -44.48 -5.07
N ASP A 422 -12.63 -45.50 -4.98
CA ASP A 422 -13.78 -45.48 -4.09
C ASP A 422 -13.34 -45.10 -2.66
N GLY A 423 -13.94 -44.03 -2.13
CA GLY A 423 -13.65 -43.50 -0.80
C GLY A 423 -12.51 -42.47 -0.70
N VAL A 424 -11.87 -42.09 -1.82
CA VAL A 424 -10.88 -41.00 -1.86
C VAL A 424 -11.51 -39.71 -2.41
N PRO A 425 -11.32 -38.54 -1.78
CA PRO A 425 -11.91 -37.28 -2.25
C PRO A 425 -11.26 -36.80 -3.56
N SER A 426 -12.07 -36.27 -4.49
CA SER A 426 -11.59 -35.72 -5.75
C SER A 426 -10.96 -34.33 -5.57
N PHE A 427 -9.82 -34.08 -6.22
CA PHE A 427 -9.12 -32.80 -6.17
C PHE A 427 -9.30 -32.00 -7.46
N HIS A 428 -9.59 -30.70 -7.29
CA HIS A 428 -9.82 -29.76 -8.38
C HIS A 428 -9.00 -28.48 -8.15
N GLY A 429 -8.09 -28.18 -9.08
CA GLY A 429 -7.27 -26.97 -9.04
C GLY A 429 -7.76 -25.91 -10.03
N VAL A 430 -7.93 -24.67 -9.57
CA VAL A 430 -8.20 -23.50 -10.42
C VAL A 430 -7.09 -22.49 -10.20
N SER A 431 -6.36 -22.17 -11.27
CA SER A 431 -5.27 -21.19 -11.22
C SER A 431 -5.62 -20.00 -12.10
N LEU A 432 -5.75 -18.83 -11.48
CA LEU A 432 -6.05 -17.58 -12.15
C LEU A 432 -4.83 -16.66 -12.07
N SER A 433 -4.29 -16.24 -13.21
CA SER A 433 -3.19 -15.26 -13.26
C SER A 433 -3.59 -14.03 -14.07
N LEU A 434 -3.02 -12.87 -13.72
CA LEU A 434 -3.08 -11.70 -14.60
C LEU A 434 -2.47 -11.98 -15.98
N ASP A 435 -1.52 -12.90 -16.07
CA ASP A 435 -0.90 -13.32 -17.32
C ASP A 435 -1.89 -14.06 -18.26
N ASP A 436 -3.02 -14.52 -17.73
CA ASP A 436 -4.08 -15.21 -18.48
C ASP A 436 -5.13 -14.25 -19.04
N VAL A 437 -5.04 -12.94 -18.77
CA VAL A 437 -5.99 -11.94 -19.28
C VAL A 437 -5.88 -11.81 -20.81
N VAL A 438 -7.03 -11.79 -21.47
CA VAL A 438 -7.16 -11.58 -22.92
C VAL A 438 -8.11 -10.39 -23.16
N PRO A 439 -7.77 -9.46 -24.08
CA PRO A 439 -6.64 -9.47 -25.02
C PRO A 439 -5.31 -8.96 -24.45
N ASP A 440 -4.21 -9.18 -25.19
CA ASP A 440 -2.84 -8.79 -24.82
C ASP A 440 -2.68 -7.31 -24.43
N ALA A 441 -3.44 -6.42 -25.06
CA ALA A 441 -3.43 -5.00 -24.75
C ALA A 441 -3.95 -4.73 -23.32
N GLU A 442 -5.00 -5.42 -22.89
CA GLU A 442 -5.52 -5.31 -21.52
C GLU A 442 -4.54 -5.96 -20.53
N ARG A 443 -4.02 -7.16 -20.86
CA ARG A 443 -3.00 -7.83 -20.04
C ARG A 443 -1.78 -6.94 -19.81
N SER A 444 -1.27 -6.31 -20.85
CA SER A 444 -0.12 -5.40 -20.76
C SER A 444 -0.40 -4.21 -19.85
N MET A 445 -1.60 -3.62 -19.95
CA MET A 445 -2.05 -2.51 -19.10
C MET A 445 -2.24 -2.92 -17.63
N LEU A 446 -2.85 -4.08 -17.38
CA LEU A 446 -3.05 -4.58 -16.01
C LEU A 446 -1.72 -4.98 -15.38
N ASN A 447 -0.87 -5.65 -16.16
CA ASN A 447 0.49 -5.93 -15.74
C ASN A 447 1.22 -4.61 -15.42
N ALA A 448 1.03 -3.50 -16.16
CA ALA A 448 1.67 -2.16 -15.97
C ALA A 448 1.63 -1.60 -14.54
N SER A 449 0.68 -2.04 -13.72
CA SER A 449 0.50 -1.52 -12.38
C SER A 449 1.58 -2.01 -11.40
N GLY A 450 2.13 -1.11 -10.58
CA GLY A 450 3.07 -1.46 -9.52
C GLY A 450 2.39 -2.08 -8.30
N THR A 451 3.17 -2.46 -7.28
CA THR A 451 2.65 -2.82 -5.95
C THR A 451 2.49 -1.55 -5.12
N ASN A 452 1.25 -1.10 -4.93
CA ASN A 452 0.92 0.13 -4.19
C ASN A 452 -0.43 -0.02 -3.46
N PHE A 453 -0.72 0.90 -2.54
CA PHE A 453 -2.05 0.99 -1.88
C PHE A 453 -2.90 2.12 -2.47
N GLU A 454 -2.73 2.41 -3.75
CA GLU A 454 -3.59 3.35 -4.47
C GLU A 454 -3.55 3.05 -5.97
N LEU A 455 -4.73 2.85 -6.56
CA LEU A 455 -4.89 2.68 -8.00
C LEU A 455 -6.00 3.60 -8.52
N PRO A 456 -5.89 4.08 -9.77
CA PRO A 456 -7.00 4.75 -10.44
C PRO A 456 -8.24 3.85 -10.46
N GLU A 457 -9.41 4.44 -10.20
CA GLU A 457 -10.70 3.74 -10.19
C GLU A 457 -10.93 2.88 -11.44
N PHE A 458 -10.56 3.41 -12.62
CA PHE A 458 -10.60 2.65 -13.88
C PHE A 458 -9.84 1.32 -13.81
N LEU A 459 -8.61 1.33 -13.27
CA LEU A 459 -7.81 0.12 -13.15
C LEU A 459 -8.41 -0.84 -12.14
N VAL A 460 -8.96 -0.34 -11.03
CA VAL A 460 -9.68 -1.15 -10.04
C VAL A 460 -10.88 -1.87 -10.68
N ASN A 461 -11.70 -1.14 -11.44
CA ASN A 461 -12.85 -1.68 -12.17
C ASN A 461 -12.44 -2.72 -13.21
N CYS A 462 -11.35 -2.46 -13.95
CA CYS A 462 -10.79 -3.43 -14.87
C CYS A 462 -10.32 -4.71 -14.17
N LEU A 463 -9.60 -4.59 -13.05
CA LEU A 463 -9.12 -5.75 -12.30
C LEU A 463 -10.26 -6.60 -11.73
N MET A 464 -11.29 -5.98 -11.15
CA MET A 464 -12.47 -6.71 -10.65
C MET A 464 -13.21 -7.43 -11.77
N SER A 465 -13.48 -6.74 -12.89
CA SER A 465 -14.22 -7.33 -14.00
C SER A 465 -13.45 -8.42 -14.74
N ARG A 466 -12.15 -8.23 -14.98
CA ARG A 466 -11.32 -9.23 -15.67
C ARG A 466 -11.01 -10.44 -14.81
N SER A 467 -10.83 -10.27 -13.50
CA SER A 467 -10.67 -11.40 -12.58
C SER A 467 -11.94 -12.24 -12.42
N ALA A 468 -13.11 -11.61 -12.32
CA ALA A 468 -14.39 -12.31 -12.37
C ALA A 468 -14.54 -13.12 -13.67
N ARG A 469 -14.17 -12.52 -14.81
CA ARG A 469 -14.18 -13.19 -16.11
C ARG A 469 -13.18 -14.36 -16.18
N LEU A 470 -11.97 -14.19 -15.65
CA LEU A 470 -10.94 -15.24 -15.62
C LEU A 470 -11.43 -16.50 -14.91
N LEU A 471 -12.16 -16.37 -13.80
CA LEU A 471 -12.77 -17.54 -13.16
C LEU A 471 -13.88 -18.14 -14.02
N ARG A 472 -14.81 -17.30 -14.49
CA ARG A 472 -15.99 -17.73 -15.26
C ARG A 472 -15.62 -18.51 -16.52
N ASP A 473 -14.66 -17.97 -17.28
CA ASP A 473 -14.23 -18.48 -18.58
C ASP A 473 -12.95 -19.35 -18.44
N GLY A 474 -12.49 -19.55 -17.21
CA GLY A 474 -11.27 -20.25 -16.87
C GLY A 474 -11.37 -21.76 -16.99
N ARG A 475 -10.35 -22.43 -16.48
CA ARG A 475 -10.19 -23.88 -16.56
C ARG A 475 -9.94 -24.49 -15.19
N VAL A 476 -10.43 -25.71 -15.02
CA VAL A 476 -10.20 -26.55 -13.84
C VAL A 476 -9.25 -27.66 -14.24
N ILE A 477 -8.17 -27.81 -13.49
CA ILE A 477 -7.29 -28.96 -13.54
C ILE A 477 -7.95 -30.03 -12.66
N ASN A 478 -8.51 -31.04 -13.31
CA ASN A 478 -9.03 -32.21 -12.63
C ASN A 478 -7.94 -33.25 -12.40
N ALA A 479 -8.25 -34.16 -11.49
CA ALA A 479 -7.62 -35.44 -11.32
C ALA A 479 -7.11 -36.11 -12.63
N VAL A 480 -8.01 -36.39 -13.58
CA VAL A 480 -7.71 -37.26 -14.73
C VAL A 480 -7.06 -36.48 -15.88
N ASP A 481 -5.86 -35.91 -15.71
CA ASP A 481 -5.07 -35.16 -16.73
C ASP A 481 -5.90 -34.25 -17.68
N SER A 482 -7.06 -33.82 -17.23
CA SER A 482 -8.11 -33.23 -18.04
C SER A 482 -8.33 -31.83 -17.53
N VAL A 483 -8.03 -30.90 -18.43
CA VAL A 483 -8.29 -29.50 -18.21
C VAL A 483 -9.65 -29.21 -18.84
N VAL A 484 -10.66 -28.97 -18.00
CA VAL A 484 -12.03 -28.69 -18.45
C VAL A 484 -12.38 -27.22 -18.22
N PRO A 485 -13.25 -26.61 -19.05
CA PRO A 485 -13.82 -25.30 -18.75
C PRO A 485 -14.48 -25.27 -17.37
N PHE A 486 -14.33 -24.16 -16.64
CA PHE A 486 -14.91 -24.01 -15.30
C PHE A 486 -16.43 -24.19 -15.28
N ALA A 487 -17.14 -23.65 -16.28
CA ALA A 487 -18.58 -23.86 -16.43
C ALA A 487 -18.96 -25.34 -16.63
N GLN A 488 -18.14 -26.13 -17.35
CA GLN A 488 -18.37 -27.56 -17.52
C GLN A 488 -18.15 -28.32 -16.22
N PHE A 489 -17.12 -27.96 -15.44
CA PHE A 489 -16.90 -28.52 -14.10
C PHE A 489 -18.11 -28.25 -13.18
N VAL A 490 -18.59 -27.01 -13.13
CA VAL A 490 -19.75 -26.64 -12.31
C VAL A 490 -21.00 -27.42 -12.73
N GLY A 491 -21.27 -27.53 -14.04
CA GLY A 491 -22.42 -28.28 -14.54
C GLY A 491 -22.32 -29.80 -14.30
N ASN A 492 -21.15 -30.38 -14.50
CA ASN A 492 -20.98 -31.84 -14.46
C ASN A 492 -20.75 -32.36 -13.04
N VAL A 493 -19.93 -31.67 -12.24
CA VAL A 493 -19.50 -32.11 -10.91
C VAL A 493 -20.39 -31.54 -9.81
N LEU A 494 -20.68 -30.24 -9.86
CA LEU A 494 -21.50 -29.57 -8.84
C LEU A 494 -23.00 -29.57 -9.18
N LYS A 495 -23.37 -29.98 -10.41
CA LYS A 495 -24.76 -29.92 -10.92
C LYS A 495 -25.35 -28.49 -10.83
N GLY A 496 -24.50 -27.49 -11.05
CA GLY A 496 -24.84 -26.08 -10.88
C GLY A 496 -24.83 -25.24 -12.16
N THR A 497 -24.92 -23.93 -11.98
CA THR A 497 -24.84 -22.91 -13.03
C THR A 497 -23.79 -21.86 -12.70
N VAL A 498 -23.28 -21.20 -13.74
CA VAL A 498 -22.31 -20.10 -13.62
C VAL A 498 -22.93 -18.83 -14.18
N GLY A 499 -23.23 -17.88 -13.29
CA GLY A 499 -23.68 -16.54 -13.65
C GLY A 499 -22.53 -15.57 -13.97
N SER A 500 -22.83 -14.28 -14.01
CA SER A 500 -21.83 -13.21 -14.17
C SER A 500 -21.86 -12.26 -12.97
N ALA A 501 -20.70 -11.93 -12.43
CA ALA A 501 -20.58 -11.01 -11.30
C ALA A 501 -21.13 -9.61 -11.61
N ASP A 502 -21.90 -9.05 -10.68
CA ASP A 502 -22.29 -7.63 -10.68
C ASP A 502 -21.13 -6.78 -10.14
N VAL A 503 -20.13 -6.55 -11.00
CA VAL A 503 -19.02 -5.64 -10.75
C VAL A 503 -18.93 -4.62 -11.88
N PRO A 504 -18.46 -3.39 -11.62
CA PRO A 504 -18.18 -2.43 -12.69
C PRO A 504 -17.30 -3.05 -13.77
N SER A 505 -17.80 -3.09 -15.00
CA SER A 505 -17.13 -3.76 -16.12
C SER A 505 -16.89 -2.79 -17.28
N PRO A 506 -15.75 -2.06 -17.27
CA PRO A 506 -15.35 -1.25 -18.41
C PRO A 506 -15.30 -2.10 -19.68
N ALA A 507 -15.79 -1.52 -20.79
CA ALA A 507 -15.81 -2.17 -22.09
C ALA A 507 -14.40 -2.48 -22.62
N ASP A 508 -13.45 -1.59 -22.34
CA ASP A 508 -12.05 -1.69 -22.75
C ASP A 508 -11.15 -1.39 -21.54
N CYS A 509 -10.18 -2.26 -21.30
CA CYS A 509 -9.15 -2.12 -20.25
C CYS A 509 -7.75 -1.87 -20.80
N GLY A 510 -7.63 -1.48 -22.06
CA GLY A 510 -6.38 -1.15 -22.73
C GLY A 510 -5.80 0.21 -22.34
N GLU A 511 -4.56 0.43 -22.77
CA GLU A 511 -3.77 1.61 -22.41
C GLU A 511 -4.43 2.94 -22.82
N ASP A 512 -5.07 3.00 -24.00
CA ASP A 512 -5.74 4.22 -24.47
C ASP A 512 -6.98 4.56 -23.66
N ALA A 513 -7.79 3.57 -23.30
CA ALA A 513 -8.91 3.75 -22.38
C ALA A 513 -8.41 4.23 -21.01
N GLY A 514 -7.34 3.62 -20.50
CA GLY A 514 -6.68 4.04 -19.26
C GLY A 514 -6.17 5.47 -19.31
N LYS A 515 -5.45 5.86 -20.36
CA LYS A 515 -4.94 7.23 -20.55
C LYS A 515 -6.08 8.25 -20.60
N ARG A 516 -7.18 7.95 -21.29
CA ARG A 516 -8.37 8.82 -21.34
C ARG A 516 -8.99 8.98 -19.95
N SER A 517 -9.15 7.90 -19.20
CA SER A 517 -9.77 7.92 -17.88
C SER A 517 -8.90 8.58 -16.80
N ILE A 518 -7.58 8.34 -16.82
CA ILE A 518 -6.64 8.85 -15.81
C ILE A 518 -6.32 10.33 -16.05
N LYS A 519 -6.12 10.76 -17.32
CA LYS A 519 -5.86 12.19 -17.63
C LYS A 519 -7.02 13.10 -17.23
N ALA A 520 -8.23 12.58 -17.08
CA ALA A 520 -9.39 13.34 -16.66
C ALA A 520 -9.43 13.63 -15.14
N THR A 521 -8.64 12.95 -14.30
CA THR A 521 -8.93 12.84 -12.85
C THR A 521 -7.80 13.22 -11.87
N SER A 522 -6.52 13.34 -12.26
CA SER A 522 -5.41 13.49 -11.29
C SER A 522 -4.84 14.91 -11.16
N HIS A 523 -4.69 15.42 -9.93
CA HIS A 523 -3.85 16.58 -9.61
C HIS A 523 -2.36 16.28 -9.87
N THR A 524 -1.60 17.25 -10.38
CA THR A 524 -0.15 17.14 -10.57
C THR A 524 0.60 18.00 -9.57
N ILE A 525 1.73 17.48 -9.07
CA ILE A 525 2.68 18.29 -8.28
C ILE A 525 3.95 18.45 -9.11
N ASP A 526 4.26 19.68 -9.51
CA ASP A 526 5.39 20.01 -10.37
C ASP A 526 6.39 20.89 -9.60
N LEU A 527 7.68 20.54 -9.63
CA LEU A 527 8.78 21.39 -9.17
C LEU A 527 9.50 21.99 -10.37
N ALA A 528 9.55 23.32 -10.47
CA ALA A 528 10.19 24.03 -11.56
C ALA A 528 11.38 24.86 -11.10
N LEU A 529 12.47 24.74 -11.85
CA LEU A 529 13.61 25.63 -11.80
C LEU A 529 13.53 26.60 -12.97
N LYS A 530 13.54 27.90 -12.67
CA LYS A 530 13.34 28.97 -13.67
C LYS A 530 14.48 29.96 -13.65
N TYR A 531 14.89 30.37 -14.85
CA TYR A 531 15.74 31.52 -15.07
C TYR A 531 14.87 32.73 -15.40
N ASN A 532 15.09 33.84 -14.72
CA ASN A 532 14.26 35.04 -14.78
C ASN A 532 15.07 36.19 -15.37
N VAL A 533 14.46 36.92 -16.31
CA VAL A 533 14.95 38.19 -16.84
C VAL A 533 13.90 39.24 -16.52
N SER A 534 14.30 40.29 -15.79
CA SER A 534 13.37 41.33 -15.34
C SER A 534 13.74 42.68 -15.94
N ARG A 535 12.74 43.35 -16.51
CA ARG A 535 12.83 44.69 -17.06
C ARG A 535 11.92 45.62 -16.29
N ALA A 536 12.51 46.63 -15.67
CA ALA A 536 11.77 47.60 -14.87
C ALA A 536 11.58 48.92 -15.63
N ASN A 537 10.71 49.78 -15.11
CA ASN A 537 10.46 51.07 -15.71
C ASN A 537 11.73 51.95 -15.72
N PRO A 538 12.03 52.66 -16.83
CA PRO A 538 13.19 53.54 -16.92
C PRO A 538 13.21 54.58 -15.80
N GLY A 539 14.36 54.73 -15.12
CA GLY A 539 14.56 55.73 -14.06
C GLY A 539 14.24 55.27 -12.63
N GLU A 540 13.61 54.10 -12.45
CA GLU A 540 13.33 53.54 -11.11
C GLU A 540 14.42 52.56 -10.67
N ILE A 541 14.77 51.60 -11.55
CA ILE A 541 15.74 50.53 -11.32
C ILE A 541 16.26 49.90 -12.63
N ASP A 542 17.50 49.40 -12.67
CA ASP A 542 18.13 48.79 -13.86
C ASP A 542 17.81 47.30 -14.05
N GLU A 543 17.86 46.81 -15.31
CA GLU A 543 17.61 45.42 -15.74
C GLU A 543 18.51 44.39 -15.03
N HIS A 544 17.97 43.22 -14.70
CA HIS A 544 18.80 42.13 -14.18
C HIS A 544 18.19 40.72 -14.34
N GLN A 545 19.02 39.73 -14.03
CA GLN A 545 18.78 38.29 -14.19
C GLN A 545 18.81 37.60 -12.82
N GLY A 546 18.03 36.54 -12.64
CA GLY A 546 17.99 35.78 -11.38
C GLY A 546 17.39 34.38 -11.53
N ILE A 547 17.49 33.57 -10.49
CA ILE A 547 16.96 32.20 -10.45
C ILE A 547 15.71 32.17 -9.54
N GLY A 548 14.73 31.35 -9.92
CA GLY A 548 13.55 31.05 -9.10
C GLY A 548 13.30 29.55 -9.01
N LEU A 549 12.70 29.13 -7.91
CA LEU A 549 12.23 27.77 -7.69
C LEU A 549 10.75 27.83 -7.34
N ASP A 550 9.91 27.14 -8.11
CA ASP A 550 8.47 27.09 -7.90
C ASP A 550 8.01 25.64 -7.67
N LEU A 551 7.29 25.40 -6.57
CA LEU A 551 6.51 24.19 -6.35
C LEU A 551 5.05 24.49 -6.68
N ARG A 552 4.45 23.69 -7.54
CA ARG A 552 3.11 23.89 -8.06
C ARG A 552 2.25 22.66 -7.84
N VAL A 553 1.02 22.86 -7.38
CA VAL A 553 -0.01 21.83 -7.29
C VAL A 553 -1.13 22.23 -8.25
N ALA A 554 -1.19 21.60 -9.43
CA ALA A 554 -2.16 21.95 -10.47
C ALA A 554 -3.26 20.89 -10.55
N LYS A 555 -4.53 21.34 -10.61
CA LYS A 555 -5.65 20.48 -11.01
C LYS A 555 -5.79 20.58 -12.54
N PRO A 556 -5.93 19.47 -13.28
CA PRO A 556 -6.27 19.54 -14.68
C PRO A 556 -7.58 20.29 -14.85
N ASN A 557 -7.56 21.36 -15.66
CA ASN A 557 -8.73 22.19 -15.94
C ASN A 557 -9.38 22.78 -14.67
N GLY A 558 -8.57 23.27 -13.73
CA GLY A 558 -9.09 23.78 -12.46
C GLY A 558 -8.11 24.65 -11.68
N LEU A 559 -8.55 25.00 -10.47
CA LEU A 559 -7.79 25.80 -9.52
C LEU A 559 -6.74 24.94 -8.82
N GLY A 560 -5.54 25.49 -8.67
CA GLY A 560 -4.40 24.90 -8.00
C GLY A 560 -3.68 25.93 -7.12
N ALA A 561 -2.63 25.49 -6.45
CA ALA A 561 -1.79 26.31 -5.58
C ALA A 561 -0.35 26.38 -6.09
N THR A 562 0.35 27.44 -5.75
CA THR A 562 1.77 27.62 -6.07
C THR A 562 2.52 28.19 -4.88
N PHE A 563 3.74 27.72 -4.68
CA PHE A 563 4.67 28.17 -3.65
C PHE A 563 6.02 28.38 -4.30
N GLY A 564 6.59 29.58 -4.19
CA GLY A 564 7.80 29.94 -4.93
C GLY A 564 8.79 30.72 -4.10
N VAL A 565 10.08 30.48 -4.36
CA VAL A 565 11.18 31.33 -3.91
C VAL A 565 11.70 32.11 -5.10
N THR A 566 11.72 33.44 -4.99
CA THR A 566 12.23 34.32 -6.04
C THR A 566 13.29 35.26 -5.48
N MET A 567 14.35 35.50 -6.25
CA MET A 567 15.48 36.34 -5.82
C MET A 567 15.76 37.46 -6.84
N PRO A 568 14.79 38.35 -7.14
CA PRO A 568 15.05 39.43 -8.08
C PRO A 568 16.03 40.44 -7.48
N ALA A 569 16.83 41.00 -8.37
CA ALA A 569 17.86 41.98 -8.04
C ALA A 569 17.74 43.15 -9.03
N PHE A 570 17.94 44.37 -8.55
CA PHE A 570 17.68 45.58 -9.33
C PHE A 570 18.75 46.63 -9.03
N GLY A 571 19.28 47.29 -10.06
CA GLY A 571 20.21 48.41 -9.87
C GLY A 571 19.45 49.66 -9.45
N VAL A 572 19.95 50.44 -8.49
CA VAL A 572 19.30 51.67 -8.02
C VAL A 572 20.08 52.87 -8.57
N PRO A 573 19.48 53.73 -9.42
CA PRO A 573 20.15 54.91 -9.95
C PRO A 573 20.23 56.03 -8.90
N ALA A 574 21.30 56.81 -8.93
CA ALA A 574 21.49 58.04 -8.16
C ALA A 574 22.14 59.12 -9.04
N THR A 575 21.93 60.37 -8.67
CA THR A 575 22.53 61.53 -9.35
C THR A 575 23.15 62.43 -8.28
N LEU A 576 24.42 62.81 -8.48
CA LEU A 576 25.12 63.74 -7.62
C LEU A 576 25.84 64.76 -8.49
N ASN A 577 25.63 66.06 -8.22
CA ASN A 577 26.20 67.17 -9.00
C ASN A 577 26.02 67.02 -10.53
N GLY A 578 24.84 66.57 -10.97
CA GLY A 578 24.51 66.40 -12.39
C GLY A 578 25.10 65.14 -13.05
N THR A 579 25.88 64.33 -12.32
CA THR A 579 26.42 63.06 -12.83
C THR A 579 25.57 61.89 -12.33
N SER A 580 25.00 61.12 -13.26
CA SER A 580 24.21 59.92 -12.93
C SER A 580 25.11 58.69 -12.79
N PHE A 581 24.94 57.94 -11.71
CA PHE A 581 25.65 56.68 -11.43
C PHE A 581 24.73 55.68 -10.72
N THR A 582 25.06 54.39 -10.76
CA THR A 582 24.31 53.37 -10.02
C THR A 582 24.75 53.37 -8.55
N LEU A 583 23.86 53.72 -7.63
CA LEU A 583 24.10 53.72 -6.18
C LEU A 583 24.48 52.34 -5.66
N GLY A 584 23.82 51.30 -6.17
CA GLY A 584 24.00 49.93 -5.73
C GLY A 584 22.92 49.00 -6.26
N ARG A 585 22.86 47.78 -5.73
CA ARG A 585 21.81 46.81 -6.08
C ARG A 585 20.96 46.47 -4.88
N VAL A 586 19.64 46.57 -5.04
CA VAL A 586 18.67 45.99 -4.12
C VAL A 586 18.39 44.55 -4.54
N ARG A 587 18.43 43.61 -3.59
CA ARG A 587 17.97 42.23 -3.78
C ARG A 587 16.81 41.96 -2.85
N LEU A 588 15.76 41.35 -3.39
CA LEU A 588 14.59 40.92 -2.64
C LEU A 588 14.57 39.40 -2.63
N TYR A 589 14.59 38.79 -1.45
CA TYR A 589 14.43 37.34 -1.29
C TYR A 589 12.97 37.05 -0.95
N GLY A 590 12.15 36.77 -1.96
CA GLY A 590 10.71 36.58 -1.84
C GLY A 590 10.33 35.14 -1.54
N LEU A 591 9.51 34.93 -0.51
CA LEU A 591 8.74 33.71 -0.28
C LEU A 591 7.29 33.98 -0.66
N LEU A 592 6.79 33.30 -1.69
CA LEU A 592 5.49 33.58 -2.30
C LEU A 592 4.57 32.36 -2.21
N GLY A 593 3.30 32.61 -1.89
CA GLY A 593 2.21 31.65 -2.01
C GLY A 593 1.11 32.22 -2.92
N GLY A 594 0.42 31.36 -3.65
CA GLY A 594 -0.55 31.83 -4.63
C GLY A 594 -1.51 30.76 -5.14
N VAL A 595 -2.44 31.22 -5.98
CA VAL A 595 -3.40 30.38 -6.69
C VAL A 595 -3.15 30.45 -8.19
N VAL A 596 -3.40 29.33 -8.87
CA VAL A 596 -3.24 29.22 -10.31
C VAL A 596 -4.44 28.50 -10.91
N LEU A 597 -5.03 29.05 -11.96
CA LEU A 597 -6.04 28.42 -12.79
C LEU A 597 -5.35 27.84 -14.03
N SER A 598 -5.63 26.58 -14.34
CA SER A 598 -4.88 25.83 -15.36
C SER A 598 -5.83 25.21 -16.38
N ARG A 599 -5.46 25.22 -17.66
CA ARG A 599 -6.24 24.61 -18.75
C ARG A 599 -5.32 23.84 -19.70
N HIS A 600 -5.66 22.57 -19.95
CA HIS A 600 -4.86 21.68 -20.78
C HIS A 600 -5.37 21.61 -22.23
N PHE A 601 -4.42 21.57 -23.16
CA PHE A 601 -4.62 21.38 -24.60
C PHE A 601 -3.59 20.37 -25.11
N GLY A 602 -3.87 19.08 -24.91
CA GLY A 602 -2.95 18.01 -25.29
C GLY A 602 -1.66 18.02 -24.47
N ALA A 603 -0.51 18.25 -25.12
CA ALA A 603 0.80 18.36 -24.48
C ALA A 603 1.09 19.76 -23.90
N VAL A 604 0.24 20.74 -24.20
CA VAL A 604 0.38 22.13 -23.75
C VAL A 604 -0.57 22.37 -22.57
N GLU A 605 -0.10 23.12 -21.59
CA GLU A 605 -0.91 23.63 -20.50
C GLU A 605 -0.73 25.14 -20.39
N LEU A 606 -1.84 25.86 -20.38
CA LEU A 606 -1.88 27.30 -20.15
C LEU A 606 -2.36 27.57 -18.72
N SER A 607 -1.65 28.41 -17.98
CA SER A 607 -2.00 28.74 -16.61
C SER A 607 -1.95 30.25 -16.36
N SER A 608 -2.89 30.73 -15.56
CA SER A 608 -2.99 32.11 -15.09
C SER A 608 -3.07 32.10 -13.58
N GLY A 609 -2.29 32.94 -12.90
CA GLY A 609 -2.24 32.92 -11.44
C GLY A 609 -1.82 34.24 -10.83
N VAL A 610 -2.00 34.31 -9.52
CA VAL A 610 -1.50 35.42 -8.70
C VAL A 610 -0.82 34.85 -7.46
N SER A 611 0.39 35.32 -7.20
CA SER A 611 1.16 34.99 -6.01
C SER A 611 1.47 36.25 -5.20
N ALA A 612 1.48 36.14 -3.89
CA ALA A 612 1.88 37.21 -3.00
C ALA A 612 2.64 36.65 -1.79
N GLY A 613 3.45 37.48 -1.16
CA GLY A 613 4.18 37.07 0.02
C GLY A 613 5.18 38.11 0.50
N TYR A 614 6.05 37.70 1.42
CA TYR A 614 7.00 38.60 2.06
C TYR A 614 8.39 38.45 1.45
N ALA A 615 9.01 39.58 1.14
CA ALA A 615 10.34 39.63 0.54
C ALA A 615 11.33 40.32 1.47
N PHE A 616 12.43 39.63 1.77
CA PHE A 616 13.49 40.15 2.62
C PHE A 616 14.46 41.00 1.80
N GLY A 617 14.58 42.28 2.15
CA GLY A 617 15.41 43.24 1.44
C GLY A 617 16.89 43.15 1.84
N SER A 618 17.77 43.25 0.86
CA SER A 618 19.19 43.54 1.10
C SER A 618 19.69 44.55 0.06
N PHE A 619 20.70 45.33 0.42
CA PHE A 619 21.30 46.31 -0.48
C PHE A 619 22.81 46.14 -0.51
N ARG A 620 23.41 46.31 -1.69
CA ARG A 620 24.86 46.36 -1.87
C ARG A 620 25.24 47.61 -2.65
N THR A 621 25.94 48.53 -2.00
CA THR A 621 26.50 49.73 -2.63
C THR A 621 27.47 49.36 -3.75
N SER A 622 27.43 50.08 -4.86
CA SER A 622 28.33 49.83 -5.99
C SER A 622 29.76 50.34 -5.68
N GLY A 623 30.77 49.83 -6.39
CA GLY A 623 32.14 50.33 -6.27
C GLY A 623 32.27 51.81 -6.68
N GLN A 624 31.53 52.21 -7.72
CA GLN A 624 31.47 53.60 -8.20
C GLN A 624 30.82 54.54 -7.19
N ALA A 625 29.76 54.10 -6.51
CA ALA A 625 29.15 54.90 -5.46
C ALA A 625 30.08 55.06 -4.26
N ARG A 626 30.84 54.02 -3.89
CA ARG A 626 31.84 54.10 -2.81
C ARG A 626 32.97 55.08 -3.11
N SER A 627 33.47 55.12 -4.35
CA SER A 627 34.49 56.11 -4.73
C SER A 627 33.94 57.53 -4.69
N VAL A 628 32.73 57.75 -5.24
CA VAL A 628 32.05 59.05 -5.20
C VAL A 628 31.79 59.54 -3.76
N PHE A 629 31.39 58.64 -2.86
CA PHE A 629 31.21 58.98 -1.44
C PHE A 629 32.54 59.27 -0.72
N ALA A 630 33.59 58.51 -1.02
CA ALA A 630 34.93 58.72 -0.46
C ALA A 630 35.52 60.07 -0.88
N ASP A 631 35.37 60.47 -2.15
CA ASP A 631 35.84 61.74 -2.68
C ASP A 631 35.14 62.96 -2.03
N GLN A 632 33.96 62.75 -1.45
CA GLN A 632 33.21 63.79 -0.73
C GLN A 632 33.34 63.71 0.81
N GLY A 633 34.24 62.88 1.32
CA GLY A 633 34.45 62.71 2.76
C GLY A 633 33.26 62.10 3.51
N ILE A 634 32.33 61.44 2.81
CA ILE A 634 31.19 60.76 3.41
C ILE A 634 31.67 59.38 3.89
N ALA A 635 31.69 59.17 5.21
CA ALA A 635 32.03 57.88 5.81
C ALA A 635 31.09 56.77 5.30
N ASP A 636 31.58 55.52 5.21
CA ASP A 636 30.85 54.37 4.68
C ASP A 636 29.48 54.17 5.38
N THR A 637 28.44 54.77 4.80
CA THR A 637 27.07 54.68 5.31
C THR A 637 26.57 53.25 5.10
N ARG A 638 26.14 52.59 6.19
CA ARG A 638 25.49 51.28 6.06
C ARG A 638 24.11 51.48 5.43
N THR A 639 23.99 51.16 4.15
CA THR A 639 22.71 51.17 3.45
C THR A 639 22.04 49.81 3.56
N ARG A 640 20.75 49.78 3.92
CA ARG A 640 19.93 48.57 3.99
C ARG A 640 18.61 48.76 3.25
N ALA A 641 18.12 47.72 2.59
CA ALA A 641 16.77 47.72 2.05
C ALA A 641 15.82 47.05 3.04
N THR A 642 14.66 47.66 3.33
CA THR A 642 13.65 47.04 4.18
C THR A 642 13.00 45.85 3.49
N SER A 643 12.54 44.90 4.29
CA SER A 643 11.62 43.87 3.82
C SER A 643 10.27 44.48 3.44
N THR A 644 9.59 43.89 2.46
CA THR A 644 8.34 44.42 1.89
C THR A 644 7.44 43.28 1.44
N TRP A 645 6.14 43.55 1.32
CA TRP A 645 5.25 42.69 0.55
C TRP A 645 5.63 42.73 -0.93
N LEU A 646 5.51 41.56 -1.58
CA LEU A 646 5.75 41.35 -3.00
C LEU A 646 4.53 40.65 -3.60
N ALA A 647 3.93 41.26 -4.62
CA ALA A 647 2.88 40.66 -5.44
C ALA A 647 3.40 40.34 -6.84
N LYS A 648 2.92 39.22 -7.39
CA LYS A 648 3.36 38.64 -8.67
C LYS A 648 2.20 37.94 -9.39
N PRO A 649 1.33 38.66 -10.12
CA PRO A 649 0.49 38.06 -11.14
C PRO A 649 1.35 37.45 -12.26
N ASN A 650 0.91 36.31 -12.79
CA ASN A 650 1.65 35.58 -13.82
C ASN A 650 0.74 34.84 -14.81
N ILE A 651 1.24 34.69 -16.04
CA ILE A 651 0.73 33.77 -17.06
C ILE A 651 1.88 32.84 -17.44
N SER A 652 1.62 31.53 -17.50
CA SER A 652 2.62 30.53 -17.84
C SER A 652 2.12 29.55 -18.87
N LEU A 653 3.00 29.17 -19.78
CA LEU A 653 2.85 28.06 -20.71
C LEU A 653 3.76 26.92 -20.26
N TRP A 654 3.23 25.70 -20.25
CA TRP A 654 3.98 24.48 -19.98
C TRP A 654 3.83 23.52 -21.14
N TYR A 655 4.93 22.92 -21.56
CA TYR A 655 4.97 21.92 -22.63
C TYR A 655 5.56 20.62 -22.10
N SER A 656 4.76 19.54 -22.12
CA SER A 656 5.18 18.22 -21.66
C SER A 656 6.20 17.62 -22.63
N LEU A 657 7.44 17.49 -22.20
CA LEU A 657 8.51 16.83 -22.97
C LEU A 657 8.46 15.31 -22.80
N THR A 658 8.13 14.86 -21.59
CA THR A 658 7.88 13.45 -21.24
C THR A 658 6.75 13.36 -20.22
N GLY A 659 6.44 12.16 -19.70
CA GLY A 659 5.48 11.99 -18.61
C GLY A 659 5.89 12.64 -17.28
N LYS A 660 7.17 13.02 -17.11
CA LYS A 660 7.69 13.66 -15.90
C LYS A 660 8.42 14.98 -16.12
N LEU A 661 8.83 15.32 -17.35
CA LEU A 661 9.59 16.54 -17.64
C LEU A 661 8.74 17.48 -18.50
N ALA A 662 8.80 18.77 -18.18
CA ALA A 662 8.15 19.83 -18.95
C ALA A 662 9.07 21.03 -19.14
N ALA A 663 8.97 21.70 -20.29
CA ALA A 663 9.51 23.04 -20.48
C ALA A 663 8.46 24.07 -20.03
N THR A 664 8.89 25.17 -19.42
CA THR A 664 7.97 26.25 -19.01
C THR A 664 8.49 27.62 -19.43
N VAL A 665 7.58 28.45 -19.92
CA VAL A 665 7.80 29.87 -20.18
C VAL A 665 6.72 30.65 -19.45
N SER A 666 7.09 31.70 -18.72
CA SER A 666 6.11 32.51 -18.00
C SER A 666 6.43 33.99 -18.07
N THR A 667 5.37 34.79 -18.09
CA THR A 667 5.43 36.25 -17.99
C THR A 667 4.74 36.66 -16.71
N SER A 668 5.37 37.53 -15.93
CA SER A 668 4.87 37.99 -14.64
C SER A 668 5.17 39.46 -14.42
N TYR A 669 4.40 40.10 -13.54
CA TYR A 669 4.61 41.50 -13.17
C TYR A 669 4.91 41.58 -11.67
N LEU A 670 6.10 42.07 -11.31
CA LEU A 670 6.55 42.20 -9.92
C LEU A 670 6.16 43.56 -9.36
N MET A 671 5.55 43.56 -8.18
CA MET A 671 5.15 44.77 -7.45
C MET A 671 5.66 44.70 -6.01
N ALA A 672 6.62 45.55 -5.67
CA ALA A 672 7.15 45.70 -4.32
C ALA A 672 7.53 47.16 -4.02
N ARG A 673 7.56 47.51 -2.73
CA ARG A 673 7.83 48.87 -2.24
C ARG A 673 8.83 48.87 -1.07
N PRO A 674 10.09 48.44 -1.26
CA PRO A 674 11.09 48.49 -0.20
C PRO A 674 11.59 49.93 0.02
N VAL A 675 12.00 50.25 1.24
CA VAL A 675 12.63 51.51 1.60
C VAL A 675 14.13 51.30 1.76
N LEU A 676 14.95 52.14 1.14
CA LEU A 676 16.37 52.20 1.43
C LEU A 676 16.61 53.10 2.64
N LYS A 677 17.20 52.51 3.69
CA LYS A 677 17.62 53.20 4.91
C LYS A 677 19.12 53.42 4.90
N PHE A 678 19.54 54.61 5.32
CA PHE A 678 20.94 55.00 5.43
C PHE A 678 21.29 55.22 6.92
N ASP A 679 22.17 54.40 7.50
CA ASP A 679 22.62 54.57 8.89
C ASP A 679 23.86 55.49 8.93
N GLY A 680 23.81 56.68 9.58
CA GLY A 680 24.96 57.59 9.78
C GLY A 680 24.63 59.09 10.01
N ILE A 681 25.67 59.95 10.16
CA ILE A 681 25.58 61.42 10.29
C ILE A 681 26.00 62.09 8.95
N ASN A 682 25.13 62.12 7.92
CA ASN A 682 25.05 63.09 6.79
C ASN A 682 23.93 62.69 5.74
N PRO A 683 23.55 63.50 4.74
CA PRO A 683 22.20 64.06 4.50
C PRO A 683 21.21 63.23 3.65
N LEU A 684 21.44 61.94 3.42
CA LEU A 684 20.58 61.14 2.53
C LEU A 684 19.29 60.70 3.24
N ALA A 685 18.15 61.27 2.84
CA ALA A 685 16.84 60.84 3.33
C ALA A 685 16.50 59.41 2.90
N ASP A 686 15.78 58.68 3.76
CA ASP A 686 15.20 57.37 3.44
C ASP A 686 14.46 57.45 2.10
N ARG A 687 14.80 56.53 1.18
CA ARG A 687 14.24 56.55 -0.18
C ARG A 687 13.32 55.35 -0.38
N SER A 688 12.03 55.60 -0.57
CA SER A 688 11.09 54.57 -1.01
C SER A 688 11.40 54.21 -2.47
N LEU A 689 11.62 52.92 -2.74
CA LEU A 689 11.78 52.40 -4.09
C LEU A 689 10.44 51.84 -4.59
N GLN A 690 10.15 52.08 -5.87
CA GLN A 690 9.07 51.40 -6.56
C GLN A 690 9.67 50.29 -7.43
N VAL A 691 9.46 49.05 -7.02
CA VAL A 691 9.85 47.89 -7.82
C VAL A 691 8.62 47.46 -8.62
N ASN A 692 8.51 48.01 -9.82
CA ASN A 692 7.52 47.65 -10.83
C ASN A 692 8.26 47.06 -12.04
N ALA A 693 8.22 45.74 -12.21
CA ALA A 693 9.03 45.09 -13.24
C ALA A 693 8.28 43.99 -13.98
N LEU A 694 8.35 44.02 -15.31
CA LEU A 694 7.96 42.89 -16.15
C LEU A 694 9.07 41.84 -16.09
N GLN A 695 8.72 40.62 -15.71
CA GLN A 695 9.63 39.49 -15.61
C GLN A 695 9.20 38.39 -16.57
N VAL A 696 10.12 38.02 -17.47
CA VAL A 696 10.00 36.83 -18.32
C VAL A 696 10.88 35.74 -17.75
N SER A 697 10.34 34.53 -17.67
CA SER A 697 11.04 33.37 -17.15
C SER A 697 10.97 32.21 -18.12
N ALA A 698 12.07 31.47 -18.23
CA ALA A 698 12.12 30.19 -18.94
C ALA A 698 12.74 29.15 -18.00
N GLY A 699 12.26 27.91 -18.04
CA GLY A 699 12.71 26.89 -17.11
C GLY A 699 12.29 25.48 -17.47
N ILE A 700 12.64 24.55 -16.57
CA ILE A 700 12.32 23.14 -16.66
C ILE A 700 11.55 22.75 -15.40
N GLY A 701 10.46 22.01 -15.59
CA GLY A 701 9.63 21.42 -14.55
C GLY A 701 9.79 19.91 -14.48
N TYR A 702 9.78 19.39 -13.26
CA TYR A 702 9.73 17.97 -12.96
C TYR A 702 8.45 17.63 -12.20
N ARG A 703 7.65 16.72 -12.75
CA ARG A 703 6.45 16.20 -12.09
C ARG A 703 6.84 15.17 -11.04
N ILE A 704 6.58 15.52 -9.79
CA ILE A 704 6.82 14.68 -8.63
C ILE A 704 5.72 13.62 -8.52
N PHE A 705 4.45 14.03 -8.67
CA PHE A 705 3.26 13.18 -8.57
C PHE A 705 2.28 13.44 -9.72
#